data_AF-A0A1G7ZXB6-F1
#
_entry.id   AF-A0A1G7ZXB6-F1
#
_cell.length_a   1.000
_cell.length_b   1.000
_cell.length_c   1.000
_cell.angle_alpha   90.00
_cell.angle_beta   90.00
_cell.angle_gamma   90.00
#
_symmetry.space_group_name_H-M   'P 1'
#
loop_
_entity.id
_entity.type
_entity.pdbx_description
1 polymer ?
#
loop_
_entity_poly.entity_id
_entity_poly.type
_entity_poly.pdbx_seq_one_letter_code
_entity_poly.pdbx_strand_id
1 'polypeptide(L)'
;MLLSRFLIMLGSILMLYGGITTLSNESGIVHAATLQTTSSKEAIETAVSAFKTIGTLRRESPINADAIAGAYTGALQTLTQEVDTTNSLSLDSDILAAIDDIKKNNEPKLAGQVIDKTLQRVFYQIIFNRIATIREQFNDGTPAALIQKLDEAVASFQAITGTVARANQVLTADRRSLQEGANSGLDILINESFERVRATLTKSNPVEDFANFGVERYAIRMSLARAYYNSVLREVAGVIENRDRDPETTAIELKEGEIFYRIIESLIARDNPAGSLLIKAQLTGNASRIVADEIVSELSKGLIGRVKAEMNGQEQNIGKDRAHAMAEAAGAVYFANILLPDVELRLGTGVRSNLENALNLLQSASSENSAPKSAEARQAISTILASYENELNVAKYNNTSDTAFIDSAVSAYQAIGELRRQIPVNADAIAAEYEGELQQLTLLADSIYGLSMNSDILTAIGFIRNENQVALAAQAIDKTLQRVFALVIYNRVTLALDAFDNLAPEALKLEWDRAYAAYQAIIGTASRENKVLTADRLAIETGTNPNLDDQITLAFIQGKEALGKENANDKTHVAIARENIIIPVVRSFLIGVLREVEGIIADRDRDIDEAREKQIEGVFFYRIIEVFIAQFNPTGSNLIKAQLAGDLAGTVANQIVSEMSKGIIGQIRNNLAHIESTFNTDRDRAIVAAEGLSLYANIFLPDLGLRLNSLERVKMENALQNLKEACASGAVDKAIAAREALLAVIANYEKELI
;
A
#
# COMPACT_ATOMS: atom_id res chain seq x y z
N MET A 1 9.84 -49.18 10.04
CA MET A 1 9.68 -49.01 11.50
C MET A 1 10.35 -47.67 11.87
N LEU A 2 9.72 -46.49 11.77
CA LEU A 2 8.36 -46.11 12.17
C LEU A 2 8.07 -46.58 13.60
N LEU A 3 8.67 -45.89 14.58
CA LEU A 3 8.08 -45.64 15.91
C LEU A 3 8.96 -44.77 16.86
N SER A 4 10.21 -44.45 16.53
CA SER A 4 11.10 -43.74 17.49
C SER A 4 11.26 -42.22 17.29
N ARG A 5 10.55 -41.61 16.32
CA ARG A 5 10.60 -40.15 16.08
C ARG A 5 9.35 -39.39 16.52
N PHE A 6 8.38 -40.07 17.16
CA PHE A 6 7.11 -39.48 17.58
C PHE A 6 7.03 -39.17 19.10
N LEU A 7 8.10 -39.42 19.87
CA LEU A 7 8.10 -39.26 21.34
C LEU A 7 9.06 -38.18 21.88
N ILE A 8 9.85 -37.55 21.02
CA ILE A 8 10.68 -36.36 21.38
C ILE A 8 9.97 -35.06 21.00
N MET A 9 8.92 -35.12 20.16
CA MET A 9 8.10 -33.97 19.79
C MET A 9 6.86 -33.75 20.69
N LEU A 10 6.74 -34.50 21.81
CA LEU A 10 5.68 -34.34 22.80
C LEU A 10 6.16 -33.81 24.17
N GLY A 11 7.46 -33.56 24.33
CA GLY A 11 8.06 -33.04 25.56
C GLY A 11 8.13 -31.50 25.66
N SER A 12 7.78 -30.78 24.60
CA SER A 12 7.94 -29.32 24.51
C SER A 12 6.63 -28.53 24.61
N ILE A 13 5.51 -29.19 24.91
CA ILE A 13 4.17 -28.56 24.94
C ILE A 13 3.52 -28.58 26.34
N LEU A 14 4.22 -29.03 27.39
CA LEU A 14 3.59 -29.24 28.72
C LEU A 14 4.35 -28.68 29.94
N MET A 15 5.22 -27.67 29.76
CA MET A 15 5.92 -27.00 30.88
C MET A 15 5.84 -25.47 30.75
N LEU A 16 4.63 -24.94 30.62
CA LEU A 16 4.39 -23.49 30.65
C LEU A 16 3.12 -23.12 31.41
N TYR A 17 2.80 -23.83 32.49
CA TYR A 17 1.89 -23.36 33.53
C TYR A 17 2.22 -24.03 34.87
N GLY A 18 2.62 -23.25 35.87
CA GLY A 18 2.52 -23.64 37.28
C GLY A 18 3.82 -23.74 38.08
N GLY A 19 4.28 -22.60 38.60
CA GLY A 19 4.72 -22.47 39.99
C GLY A 19 6.15 -22.88 40.36
N ILE A 20 7.03 -21.90 40.58
CA ILE A 20 8.03 -21.96 41.67
C ILE A 20 8.02 -20.64 42.43
N THR A 21 7.85 -20.76 43.74
CA THR A 21 7.98 -19.72 44.75
C THR A 21 9.43 -19.23 44.89
N THR A 22 9.59 -17.91 44.95
CA THR A 22 10.62 -17.12 45.68
C THR A 22 12.08 -17.56 45.58
N LEU A 23 12.91 -16.76 44.90
CA LEU A 23 14.06 -16.07 45.51
C LEU A 23 14.69 -15.08 44.51
N SER A 24 14.80 -13.84 44.98
CA SER A 24 15.41 -12.63 44.42
C SER A 24 16.70 -12.82 43.62
N ASN A 25 16.78 -12.20 42.44
CA ASN A 25 17.86 -11.26 42.09
C ASN A 25 17.48 -10.42 40.86
N GLU A 26 17.68 -9.12 41.00
CA GLU A 26 17.38 -8.07 40.04
C GLU A 26 18.25 -8.19 38.78
N SER A 27 17.62 -8.31 37.60
CA SER A 27 18.18 -7.80 36.35
C SER A 27 17.15 -7.85 35.21
N GLY A 28 16.72 -6.67 34.75
CA GLY A 28 16.48 -6.38 33.34
C GLY A 28 15.48 -7.26 32.58
N ILE A 29 14.23 -7.35 33.03
CA ILE A 29 13.11 -7.61 32.12
C ILE A 29 12.36 -6.29 31.99
N VAL A 30 12.64 -5.56 30.91
CA VAL A 30 11.73 -4.54 30.40
C VAL A 30 10.44 -5.28 30.10
N HIS A 31 9.47 -5.16 31.00
CA HIS A 31 8.08 -5.44 30.69
C HIS A 31 7.79 -4.70 29.39
N ALA A 32 7.43 -5.43 28.34
CA ALA A 32 6.51 -4.88 27.36
C ALA A 32 5.34 -4.37 28.18
N ALA A 33 5.26 -3.06 28.37
CA ALA A 33 4.12 -2.43 28.98
C ALA A 33 2.95 -2.77 28.06
N THR A 34 2.17 -3.77 28.43
CA THR A 34 0.77 -3.83 28.05
C THR A 34 0.19 -2.51 28.54
N LEU A 35 0.10 -1.53 27.64
CA LEU A 35 -0.80 -0.40 27.84
C LEU A 35 -2.16 -1.03 28.12
N GLN A 36 -2.57 -0.99 29.39
CA GLN A 36 -3.95 -1.22 29.77
C GLN A 36 -4.81 -0.39 28.82
N THR A 37 -5.89 -0.95 28.29
CA THR A 37 -6.94 -0.15 27.66
C THR A 37 -7.41 0.89 28.69
N THR A 38 -6.89 2.12 28.61
CA THR A 38 -7.13 3.19 29.58
C THR A 38 -8.45 3.93 29.33
N SER A 39 -9.09 3.71 28.19
CA SER A 39 -10.34 4.41 27.86
C SER A 39 -11.54 3.75 28.54
N SER A 40 -12.15 4.46 29.48
CA SER A 40 -13.51 4.16 29.92
C SER A 40 -14.54 4.77 28.96
N LYS A 41 -15.80 4.37 29.07
CA LYS A 41 -16.92 4.99 28.34
C LYS A 41 -16.93 6.51 28.54
N GLU A 42 -16.71 6.98 29.77
CA GLU A 42 -16.68 8.41 30.12
C GLU A 42 -15.54 9.15 29.43
N ALA A 43 -14.37 8.52 29.29
CA ALA A 43 -13.24 9.10 28.56
C ALA A 43 -13.56 9.27 27.07
N ILE A 44 -14.26 8.29 26.47
CA ILE A 44 -14.72 8.37 25.08
C ILE A 44 -15.78 9.47 24.92
N GLU A 45 -16.77 9.57 25.81
CA GLU A 45 -17.78 10.63 25.75
C GLU A 45 -17.17 12.03 25.88
N THR A 46 -16.14 12.16 26.73
CA THR A 46 -15.32 13.38 26.84
C THR A 46 -14.62 13.70 25.53
N ALA A 47 -14.00 12.71 24.89
CA ALA A 47 -13.33 12.87 23.60
C ALA A 47 -14.30 13.21 22.46
N VAL A 48 -15.51 12.62 22.43
CA VAL A 48 -16.58 13.00 21.49
C VAL A 48 -16.97 14.47 21.68
N SER A 49 -17.05 14.94 22.91
CA SER A 49 -17.37 16.34 23.22
C SER A 49 -16.24 17.30 22.78
N ALA A 50 -14.99 16.90 22.98
CA ALA A 50 -13.82 17.62 22.47
C ALA A 50 -13.84 17.69 20.93
N PHE A 51 -14.12 16.58 20.24
CA PHE A 51 -14.26 16.55 18.79
C PHE A 51 -15.35 17.49 18.28
N LYS A 52 -16.53 17.51 18.91
CA LYS A 52 -17.60 18.47 18.56
C LYS A 52 -17.19 19.92 18.78
N THR A 53 -16.39 20.19 19.81
CA THR A 53 -15.83 21.52 20.09
C THR A 53 -14.86 21.93 18.98
N ILE A 54 -13.93 21.06 18.60
CA ILE A 54 -13.01 21.27 17.47
C ILE A 54 -13.78 21.52 16.17
N GLY A 55 -14.87 20.77 15.92
CA GLY A 55 -15.74 20.96 14.76
C GLY A 55 -16.40 22.35 14.68
N THR A 56 -16.54 23.03 15.82
CA THR A 56 -17.00 24.43 15.88
C THR A 56 -15.83 25.40 15.68
N LEU A 57 -14.74 25.22 16.44
CA LEU A 57 -13.55 26.07 16.40
C LEU A 57 -12.92 26.15 15.00
N ARG A 58 -12.89 25.03 14.25
CA ARG A 58 -12.32 24.97 12.90
C ARG A 58 -13.09 25.79 11.86
N ARG A 59 -14.29 26.28 12.20
CA ARG A 59 -15.14 27.11 11.32
C ARG A 59 -15.06 28.60 11.67
N GLU A 60 -14.31 28.96 12.72
CA GLU A 60 -14.09 30.36 13.08
C GLU A 60 -13.23 31.09 12.05
N SER A 61 -13.33 32.41 12.01
CA SER A 61 -12.53 33.26 11.13
C SER A 61 -11.94 34.43 11.92
N PRO A 62 -10.62 34.48 12.17
CA PRO A 62 -9.62 33.45 11.85
C PRO A 62 -9.77 32.18 12.70
N ILE A 63 -9.24 31.05 12.23
CA ILE A 63 -9.27 29.78 12.98
C ILE A 63 -8.30 29.86 14.16
N ASN A 64 -8.79 29.62 15.38
CA ASN A 64 -7.99 29.66 16.60
C ASN A 64 -7.25 28.33 16.86
N ALA A 65 -6.02 28.21 16.38
CA ALA A 65 -5.21 27.01 16.51
C ALA A 65 -4.89 26.62 17.97
N ASP A 66 -4.71 27.60 18.87
CA ASP A 66 -4.41 27.31 20.28
C ASP A 66 -5.65 26.78 21.01
N ALA A 67 -6.84 27.27 20.68
CA ALA A 67 -8.09 26.71 21.19
C ALA A 67 -8.31 25.27 20.68
N ILE A 68 -7.99 25.00 19.41
CA ILE A 68 -8.06 23.64 18.85
C ILE A 68 -7.05 22.72 19.53
N ALA A 69 -5.81 23.17 19.73
CA ALA A 69 -4.79 22.41 20.44
C ALA A 69 -5.24 22.09 21.87
N GLY A 70 -5.79 23.08 22.59
CA GLY A 70 -6.33 22.89 23.94
C GLY A 70 -7.47 21.86 23.97
N ALA A 71 -8.40 21.94 23.03
CA ALA A 71 -9.51 20.97 22.92
C ALA A 71 -9.03 19.56 22.52
N TYR A 72 -7.95 19.45 21.75
CA TYR A 72 -7.39 18.16 21.35
C TYR A 72 -6.68 17.43 22.50
N THR A 73 -6.00 18.18 23.39
CA THR A 73 -5.26 17.59 24.51
C THR A 73 -6.16 16.80 25.49
N GLY A 74 -5.57 15.85 26.21
CA GLY A 74 -6.27 15.02 27.20
C GLY A 74 -6.90 13.78 26.59
N ALA A 75 -8.19 13.53 26.85
CA ALA A 75 -8.84 12.25 26.49
C ALA A 75 -8.83 11.95 24.99
N LEU A 76 -9.00 12.97 24.14
CA LEU A 76 -9.04 12.80 22.69
C LEU A 76 -7.67 12.45 22.11
N GLN A 77 -6.62 13.14 22.56
CA GLN A 77 -5.24 12.81 22.18
C GLN A 77 -4.84 11.41 22.68
N THR A 78 -5.14 11.06 23.93
CA THR A 78 -4.84 9.72 24.46
C THR A 78 -5.52 8.62 23.64
N LEU A 79 -6.77 8.81 23.24
CA LEU A 79 -7.48 7.86 22.35
C LEU A 79 -6.86 7.79 20.96
N THR A 80 -6.39 8.91 20.43
CA THR A 80 -5.69 8.94 19.14
C THR A 80 -4.41 8.11 19.21
N GLN A 81 -3.61 8.29 20.27
CA GLN A 81 -2.37 7.55 20.49
C GLN A 81 -2.62 6.05 20.75
N GLU A 82 -3.72 5.70 21.43
CA GLU A 82 -4.16 4.31 21.55
C GLU A 82 -4.45 3.71 20.17
N VAL A 83 -5.19 4.42 19.31
CA VAL A 83 -5.51 3.97 17.94
C VAL A 83 -4.24 3.83 17.10
N ASP A 84 -3.32 4.79 17.19
CA ASP A 84 -2.03 4.76 16.50
C ASP A 84 -1.22 3.54 16.87
N THR A 85 -1.08 3.28 18.18
CA THR A 85 -0.38 2.10 18.69
C THR A 85 -1.06 0.81 18.24
N THR A 86 -2.38 0.72 18.41
CA THR A 86 -3.14 -0.50 18.11
C THR A 86 -3.12 -0.85 16.63
N ASN A 87 -3.14 0.16 15.75
CA ASN A 87 -3.32 -0.02 14.31
C ASN A 87 -2.06 0.30 13.49
N SER A 88 -0.93 0.61 14.15
CA SER A 88 0.31 1.07 13.49
C SER A 88 0.08 2.30 12.58
N LEU A 89 -0.66 3.28 13.09
CA LEU A 89 -0.98 4.54 12.40
C LEU A 89 -0.20 5.72 13.01
N SER A 90 -0.36 6.91 12.41
CA SER A 90 0.30 8.16 12.81
C SER A 90 -0.67 9.35 12.86
N LEU A 91 -1.91 9.10 13.29
CA LEU A 91 -3.00 10.08 13.30
C LEU A 91 -2.74 11.23 14.29
N ASP A 92 -2.12 10.98 15.44
CA ASP A 92 -1.75 12.04 16.42
C ASP A 92 -0.77 13.03 15.80
N SER A 93 0.28 12.53 15.13
CA SER A 93 1.21 13.39 14.42
C SER A 93 0.57 14.14 13.25
N ASP A 94 -0.36 13.52 12.52
CA ASP A 94 -1.07 14.17 11.41
C ASP A 94 -1.94 15.34 11.93
N ILE A 95 -2.62 15.15 13.07
CA ILE A 95 -3.44 16.19 13.71
C ILE A 95 -2.55 17.32 14.25
N LEU A 96 -1.45 17.00 14.94
CA LEU A 96 -0.53 18.00 15.47
C LEU A 96 0.13 18.82 14.35
N ALA A 97 0.49 18.19 13.22
CA ALA A 97 1.00 18.87 12.05
C ALA A 97 -0.03 19.83 11.45
N ALA A 98 -1.30 19.40 11.31
CA ALA A 98 -2.36 20.27 10.82
C ALA A 98 -2.66 21.45 11.77
N ILE A 99 -2.57 21.25 13.08
CA ILE A 99 -2.67 22.36 14.05
C ILE A 99 -1.53 23.38 13.83
N ASP A 100 -0.31 22.90 13.60
CA ASP A 100 0.85 23.76 13.31
C ASP A 100 0.70 24.51 11.98
N ASP A 101 0.13 23.88 10.95
CA ASP A 101 -0.21 24.55 9.69
C ASP A 101 -1.17 25.73 9.90
N ILE A 102 -2.22 25.57 10.73
CA ILE A 102 -3.11 26.67 11.10
C ILE A 102 -2.34 27.79 11.83
N LYS A 103 -1.44 27.44 12.77
CA LYS A 103 -0.60 28.43 13.48
C LYS A 103 0.28 29.25 12.55
N LYS A 104 0.80 28.62 11.50
CA LYS A 104 1.65 29.24 10.48
C LYS A 104 0.86 29.92 9.37
N ASN A 105 -0.47 29.94 9.45
CA ASN A 105 -1.37 30.42 8.40
C ASN A 105 -1.12 29.71 7.04
N ASN A 106 -0.71 28.45 7.10
CA ASN A 106 -0.54 27.59 5.94
C ASN A 106 -1.86 26.85 5.67
N GLU A 107 -2.64 27.33 4.71
CA GLU A 107 -3.92 26.74 4.29
C GLU A 107 -4.86 26.36 5.47
N PRO A 108 -5.18 27.30 6.38
CA PRO A 108 -5.83 26.97 7.65
C PRO A 108 -7.18 26.25 7.49
N LYS A 109 -7.93 26.53 6.41
CA LYS A 109 -9.18 25.81 6.10
C LYS A 109 -8.94 24.34 5.75
N LEU A 110 -7.93 24.03 4.94
CA LEU A 110 -7.58 22.66 4.57
C LEU A 110 -7.04 21.89 5.77
N ALA A 111 -6.14 22.49 6.54
CA ALA A 111 -5.65 21.93 7.79
C ALA A 111 -6.80 21.64 8.79
N GLY A 112 -7.80 22.53 8.87
CA GLY A 112 -9.01 22.28 9.65
C GLY A 112 -9.80 21.04 9.20
N GLN A 113 -9.82 20.73 7.90
CA GLN A 113 -10.44 19.50 7.39
C GLN A 113 -9.59 18.26 7.67
N VAL A 114 -8.26 18.38 7.60
CA VAL A 114 -7.34 17.30 8.01
C VAL A 114 -7.63 16.89 9.46
N ILE A 115 -7.76 17.85 10.37
CA ILE A 115 -8.10 17.58 11.78
C ILE A 115 -9.47 16.89 11.89
N ASP A 116 -10.51 17.43 11.24
CA ASP A 116 -11.87 16.91 11.31
C ASP A 116 -11.98 15.45 10.84
N LYS A 117 -11.44 15.14 9.66
CA LYS A 117 -11.61 13.81 9.04
C LYS A 117 -10.67 12.78 9.66
N THR A 118 -9.46 13.18 10.06
CA THR A 118 -8.55 12.30 10.78
C THR A 118 -9.13 11.91 12.13
N LEU A 119 -9.80 12.82 12.85
CA LEU A 119 -10.52 12.49 14.08
C LEU A 119 -11.73 11.56 13.83
N GLN A 120 -12.44 11.69 12.72
CA GLN A 120 -13.47 10.71 12.34
C GLN A 120 -12.87 9.30 12.14
N ARG A 121 -11.67 9.20 11.55
CA ARG A 121 -10.92 7.94 11.45
C ARG A 121 -10.57 7.35 12.82
N VAL A 122 -10.19 8.18 13.80
CA VAL A 122 -9.94 7.72 15.18
C VAL A 122 -11.18 7.01 15.74
N PHE A 123 -12.36 7.65 15.69
CA PHE A 123 -13.59 7.04 16.20
C PHE A 123 -14.02 5.80 15.42
N TYR A 124 -13.84 5.79 14.09
CA TYR A 124 -14.05 4.59 13.28
C TYR A 124 -13.19 3.41 13.75
N GLN A 125 -11.89 3.65 13.99
CA GLN A 125 -10.97 2.60 14.45
C GLN A 125 -11.30 2.12 15.87
N ILE A 126 -11.74 3.00 16.77
CA ILE A 126 -12.17 2.58 18.11
C ILE A 126 -13.33 1.59 18.01
N ILE A 127 -14.36 1.87 17.19
CA ILE A 127 -15.49 0.94 17.00
C ILE A 127 -15.00 -0.41 16.48
N PHE A 128 -14.11 -0.40 15.47
CA PHE A 128 -13.52 -1.61 14.92
C PHE A 128 -12.74 -2.42 15.96
N ASN A 129 -11.87 -1.75 16.71
CA ASN A 129 -11.05 -2.36 17.76
C ASN A 129 -11.92 -3.00 18.83
N ARG A 130 -12.93 -2.28 19.35
CA ARG A 130 -13.80 -2.80 20.42
C ARG A 130 -14.64 -3.99 19.96
N ILE A 131 -15.20 -3.94 18.75
CA ILE A 131 -15.95 -5.07 18.18
C ILE A 131 -15.03 -6.27 17.91
N ALA A 132 -13.76 -6.05 17.52
CA ALA A 132 -12.77 -7.11 17.38
C ALA A 132 -12.42 -7.75 18.74
N THR A 133 -12.16 -6.94 19.76
CA THR A 133 -11.90 -7.43 21.13
C THR A 133 -13.07 -8.25 21.67
N ILE A 134 -14.33 -7.82 21.44
CA ILE A 134 -15.50 -8.60 21.85
C ILE A 134 -15.51 -9.98 21.20
N ARG A 135 -15.12 -10.09 19.92
CA ARG A 135 -15.00 -11.39 19.23
C ARG A 135 -13.97 -12.28 19.89
N GLU A 136 -12.77 -11.76 20.11
CA GLU A 136 -11.65 -12.51 20.67
C GLU A 136 -11.94 -12.99 22.10
N GLN A 137 -12.61 -12.16 22.88
CA GLN A 137 -12.97 -12.45 24.27
C GLN A 137 -14.37 -13.03 24.42
N PHE A 138 -15.06 -13.38 23.32
CA PHE A 138 -16.46 -13.75 23.41
C PHE A 138 -16.68 -14.96 24.30
N ASN A 139 -15.83 -15.99 24.23
CA ASN A 139 -16.02 -17.20 25.02
C ASN A 139 -15.65 -17.00 26.49
N ASP A 140 -14.49 -16.38 26.75
CA ASP A 140 -13.89 -16.33 28.08
C ASP A 140 -14.24 -15.06 28.89
N GLY A 141 -14.67 -13.99 28.21
CA GLY A 141 -15.02 -12.71 28.83
C GLY A 141 -16.34 -12.76 29.60
N THR A 142 -16.47 -11.97 30.67
CA THR A 142 -17.75 -11.83 31.37
C THR A 142 -18.73 -10.97 30.57
N PRO A 143 -20.06 -11.21 30.65
CA PRO A 143 -21.06 -10.35 30.00
C PRO A 143 -20.86 -8.86 30.32
N ALA A 144 -20.58 -8.51 31.59
CA ALA A 144 -20.35 -7.13 32.00
C ALA A 144 -19.13 -6.50 31.30
N ALA A 145 -18.02 -7.22 31.19
CA ALA A 145 -16.81 -6.73 30.53
C ALA A 145 -17.03 -6.56 29.01
N LEU A 146 -17.72 -7.50 28.36
CA LEU A 146 -18.02 -7.40 26.93
C LEU A 146 -19.03 -6.27 26.64
N ILE A 147 -20.04 -6.10 27.50
CA ILE A 147 -21.02 -5.00 27.40
C ILE A 147 -20.32 -3.65 27.59
N GLN A 148 -19.34 -3.54 28.50
CA GLN A 148 -18.55 -2.33 28.63
C GLN A 148 -17.84 -1.97 27.31
N LYS A 149 -17.24 -2.95 26.62
CA LYS A 149 -16.61 -2.73 25.32
C LYS A 149 -17.61 -2.34 24.24
N LEU A 150 -18.82 -2.90 24.29
CA LEU A 150 -19.90 -2.51 23.40
C LEU A 150 -20.33 -1.05 23.65
N ASP A 151 -20.45 -0.65 24.91
CA ASP A 151 -20.81 0.72 25.28
C ASP A 151 -19.74 1.74 24.85
N GLU A 152 -18.45 1.37 24.93
CA GLU A 152 -17.34 2.16 24.39
C GLU A 152 -17.48 2.35 22.86
N ALA A 153 -17.87 1.30 22.12
CA ALA A 153 -18.13 1.37 20.69
C ALA A 153 -19.34 2.26 20.35
N VAL A 154 -20.44 2.12 21.11
CA VAL A 154 -21.65 2.94 20.95
C VAL A 154 -21.36 4.41 21.25
N ALA A 155 -20.58 4.71 22.28
CA ALA A 155 -20.16 6.08 22.60
C ALA A 155 -19.34 6.68 21.45
N SER A 156 -18.40 5.92 20.88
CA SER A 156 -17.58 6.35 19.75
C SER A 156 -18.42 6.62 18.49
N PHE A 157 -19.46 5.82 18.26
CA PHE A 157 -20.38 5.99 17.12
C PHE A 157 -21.09 7.36 17.12
N GLN A 158 -21.32 7.96 18.31
CA GLN A 158 -21.92 9.29 18.43
C GLN A 158 -21.07 10.43 17.82
N ALA A 159 -19.78 10.21 17.58
CA ALA A 159 -18.95 11.17 16.85
C ALA A 159 -19.20 11.16 15.34
N ILE A 160 -19.55 10.00 14.76
CA ILE A 160 -19.57 9.80 13.31
C ILE A 160 -20.97 9.53 12.73
N THR A 161 -22.00 9.47 13.58
CA THR A 161 -23.41 9.27 13.17
C THR A 161 -23.85 10.19 12.03
N GLY A 162 -23.47 11.47 12.04
CA GLY A 162 -23.84 12.42 10.98
C GLY A 162 -23.22 12.09 9.61
N THR A 163 -22.00 11.52 9.60
CA THR A 163 -21.36 11.02 8.38
C THR A 163 -22.03 9.73 7.90
N VAL A 164 -22.42 8.87 8.84
CA VAL A 164 -23.03 7.56 8.55
C VAL A 164 -24.47 7.68 8.03
N ALA A 165 -25.23 8.68 8.48
CA ALA A 165 -26.61 8.92 8.07
C ALA A 165 -26.73 9.53 6.65
N ARG A 166 -25.62 9.81 5.97
CA ARG A 166 -25.63 10.41 4.62
C ARG A 166 -26.27 9.46 3.60
N ALA A 167 -26.97 10.04 2.62
CA ALA A 167 -27.51 9.30 1.48
C ALA A 167 -26.40 8.63 0.67
N ASN A 168 -26.76 7.59 -0.09
CA ASN A 168 -25.82 6.97 -1.02
C ASN A 168 -25.44 7.95 -2.13
N GLN A 169 -24.27 7.77 -2.71
CA GLN A 169 -23.87 8.44 -3.95
C GLN A 169 -23.73 7.37 -5.04
N VAL A 170 -24.27 7.66 -6.22
CA VAL A 170 -24.33 6.72 -7.34
C VAL A 170 -23.89 7.39 -8.62
N LEU A 171 -23.31 6.63 -9.55
CA LEU A 171 -22.98 7.13 -10.88
C LEU A 171 -24.24 7.59 -11.62
N THR A 172 -24.09 8.66 -12.40
CA THR A 172 -25.09 9.07 -13.39
C THR A 172 -25.19 8.03 -14.51
N ALA A 173 -26.29 8.03 -15.25
CA ALA A 173 -26.53 7.06 -16.32
C ALA A 173 -25.44 7.08 -17.42
N ASP A 174 -24.87 8.26 -17.68
CA ASP A 174 -23.76 8.46 -18.61
C ASP A 174 -22.37 8.21 -18.00
N ARG A 175 -22.31 7.88 -16.70
CA ARG A 175 -21.12 7.59 -15.90
C ARG A 175 -20.12 8.75 -15.80
N ARG A 176 -20.52 9.97 -16.16
CA ARG A 176 -19.64 11.14 -16.16
C ARG A 176 -19.59 11.87 -14.83
N SER A 177 -20.60 11.69 -13.98
CA SER A 177 -20.70 12.34 -12.68
C SER A 177 -21.31 11.39 -11.64
N LEU A 178 -21.48 11.91 -10.42
CA LEU A 178 -22.14 11.26 -9.30
C LEU A 178 -23.36 12.09 -8.89
N GLN A 179 -24.39 11.42 -8.38
CA GLN A 179 -25.59 12.06 -7.87
C GLN A 179 -26.06 11.39 -6.57
N GLU A 180 -26.84 12.14 -5.79
CA GLU A 180 -27.47 11.60 -4.59
C GLU A 180 -28.46 10.49 -4.94
N GLY A 181 -28.30 9.34 -4.30
CA GLY A 181 -29.17 8.18 -4.42
C GLY A 181 -30.16 8.08 -3.27
N ALA A 182 -30.71 6.88 -3.06
CA ALA A 182 -31.60 6.62 -1.93
C ALA A 182 -30.88 6.79 -0.58
N ASN A 183 -31.66 7.15 0.46
CA ASN A 183 -31.18 7.14 1.83
C ASN A 183 -30.56 5.78 2.16
N SER A 184 -29.37 5.80 2.77
CA SER A 184 -28.59 4.61 3.07
C SER A 184 -29.15 3.84 4.28
N GLY A 185 -29.80 4.53 5.23
CA GLY A 185 -30.32 3.95 6.47
C GLY A 185 -29.26 3.27 7.35
N LEU A 186 -27.98 3.56 7.12
CA LEU A 186 -26.87 2.84 7.76
C LEU A 186 -26.77 3.15 9.25
N ASP A 187 -27.11 4.37 9.66
CA ASP A 187 -27.12 4.79 11.05
C ASP A 187 -28.18 4.03 11.85
N ILE A 188 -29.37 3.83 11.29
CA ILE A 188 -30.44 3.02 11.86
C ILE A 188 -29.97 1.56 11.97
N LEU A 189 -29.47 1.00 10.87
CA LEU A 189 -28.99 -0.39 10.82
C LEU A 189 -27.89 -0.67 11.86
N ILE A 190 -26.93 0.25 12.02
CA ILE A 190 -25.85 0.11 13.00
C ILE A 190 -26.38 0.17 14.43
N ASN A 191 -27.27 1.12 14.73
CA ASN A 191 -27.88 1.22 16.07
C ASN A 191 -28.66 -0.05 16.43
N GLU A 192 -29.47 -0.57 15.51
CA GLU A 192 -30.18 -1.83 15.73
C GLU A 192 -29.21 -3.02 15.90
N SER A 193 -28.11 -3.03 15.15
CA SER A 193 -27.09 -4.08 15.26
C SER A 193 -26.38 -4.04 16.61
N PHE A 194 -26.12 -2.85 17.18
CA PHE A 194 -25.58 -2.73 18.53
C PHE A 194 -26.52 -3.34 19.58
N GLU A 195 -27.83 -3.14 19.47
CA GLU A 195 -28.81 -3.75 20.36
C GLU A 195 -28.88 -5.27 20.19
N ARG A 196 -28.79 -5.77 18.95
CA ARG A 196 -28.72 -7.21 18.68
C ARG A 196 -27.43 -7.83 19.24
N VAL A 197 -26.29 -7.16 19.11
CA VAL A 197 -25.04 -7.57 19.79
C VAL A 197 -25.23 -7.57 21.31
N ARG A 198 -25.83 -6.54 21.89
CA ARG A 198 -26.06 -6.48 23.35
C ARG A 198 -26.83 -7.70 23.84
N ALA A 199 -27.83 -8.16 23.09
CA ALA A 199 -28.59 -9.36 23.42
C ALA A 199 -27.72 -10.62 23.42
N THR A 200 -26.83 -10.79 22.44
CA THR A 200 -25.94 -11.98 22.37
C THR A 200 -24.90 -12.01 23.49
N LEU A 201 -24.47 -10.84 23.99
CA LEU A 201 -23.50 -10.75 25.09
C LEU A 201 -24.04 -11.24 26.45
N THR A 202 -25.36 -11.45 26.56
CA THR A 202 -25.95 -12.10 27.75
C THR A 202 -25.60 -13.58 27.85
N LYS A 203 -25.17 -14.20 26.73
CA LYS A 203 -24.76 -15.61 26.63
C LYS A 203 -25.83 -16.59 27.11
N SER A 204 -27.10 -16.27 26.83
CA SER A 204 -28.24 -17.15 27.13
C SER A 204 -28.18 -18.49 26.39
N ASN A 205 -27.63 -18.48 25.16
CA ASN A 205 -27.30 -19.66 24.37
C ASN A 205 -25.92 -19.42 23.72
N PRO A 206 -24.80 -19.69 24.43
CA PRO A 206 -23.48 -19.20 24.06
C PRO A 206 -23.03 -19.53 22.62
N VAL A 207 -23.39 -20.71 22.10
CA VAL A 207 -23.02 -21.14 20.74
C VAL A 207 -23.80 -20.37 19.69
N GLU A 208 -25.11 -20.23 19.88
CA GLU A 208 -25.98 -19.48 18.97
C GLU A 208 -25.71 -17.97 19.06
N ASP A 209 -25.50 -17.47 20.26
CA ASP A 209 -25.16 -16.08 20.54
C ASP A 209 -23.82 -15.70 19.89
N PHE A 210 -22.82 -16.59 19.90
CA PHE A 210 -21.56 -16.37 19.19
C PHE A 210 -21.76 -16.31 17.67
N ALA A 211 -22.57 -17.22 17.11
CA ALA A 211 -22.87 -17.22 15.68
C ALA A 211 -23.59 -15.93 15.25
N ASN A 212 -24.61 -15.51 16.00
CA ASN A 212 -25.36 -14.29 15.74
C ASN A 212 -24.52 -13.03 15.96
N PHE A 213 -23.67 -13.00 16.99
CA PHE A 213 -22.68 -11.94 17.14
C PHE A 213 -21.76 -11.83 15.92
N GLY A 214 -21.32 -12.96 15.38
CA GLY A 214 -20.50 -13.02 14.16
C GLY A 214 -21.16 -12.29 12.98
N VAL A 215 -22.46 -12.49 12.78
CA VAL A 215 -23.27 -11.82 11.75
C VAL A 215 -23.38 -10.31 12.02
N GLU A 216 -23.82 -9.92 13.22
CA GLU A 216 -24.04 -8.51 13.57
C GLU A 216 -22.75 -7.68 13.59
N ARG A 217 -21.61 -8.31 13.90
CA ARG A 217 -20.28 -7.69 13.76
C ARG A 217 -20.03 -7.21 12.33
N TYR A 218 -20.40 -7.98 11.32
CA TYR A 218 -20.28 -7.54 9.92
C TYR A 218 -21.29 -6.45 9.60
N ALA A 219 -22.51 -6.53 10.13
CA ALA A 219 -23.52 -5.48 9.99
C ALA A 219 -22.98 -4.12 10.44
N ILE A 220 -22.34 -4.06 11.62
CA ILE A 220 -21.73 -2.83 12.13
C ILE A 220 -20.54 -2.40 11.27
N ARG A 221 -19.53 -3.27 11.12
CA ARG A 221 -18.25 -2.90 10.52
C ARG A 221 -18.39 -2.52 9.05
N MET A 222 -19.17 -3.28 8.29
CA MET A 222 -19.28 -3.09 6.85
C MET A 222 -20.27 -1.98 6.49
N SER A 223 -21.29 -1.73 7.31
CA SER A 223 -22.12 -0.53 7.16
C SER A 223 -21.30 0.74 7.42
N LEU A 224 -20.37 0.72 8.37
CA LEU A 224 -19.41 1.81 8.55
C LEU A 224 -18.50 1.97 7.34
N ALA A 225 -17.93 0.87 6.80
CA ALA A 225 -17.13 0.94 5.59
C ALA A 225 -17.92 1.52 4.39
N ARG A 226 -19.19 1.14 4.24
CA ARG A 226 -20.09 1.69 3.22
C ARG A 226 -20.35 3.18 3.40
N ALA A 227 -20.49 3.66 4.64
CA ALA A 227 -20.66 5.10 4.92
C ALA A 227 -19.44 5.90 4.44
N TYR A 228 -18.22 5.39 4.64
CA TYR A 228 -17.01 6.06 4.18
C TYR A 228 -16.79 5.91 2.66
N TYR A 229 -17.18 4.78 2.06
CA TYR A 229 -17.29 4.67 0.60
C TYR A 229 -18.20 5.75 0.01
N ASN A 230 -19.40 5.93 0.58
CA ASN A 230 -20.33 6.98 0.16
C ASN A 230 -19.76 8.38 0.39
N SER A 231 -18.96 8.57 1.44
CA SER A 231 -18.30 9.85 1.72
C SER A 231 -17.25 10.17 0.66
N VAL A 232 -16.40 9.21 0.25
CA VAL A 232 -15.46 9.38 -0.87
C VAL A 232 -16.20 9.81 -2.13
N LEU A 233 -17.26 9.09 -2.50
CA LEU A 233 -18.05 9.43 -3.68
C LEU A 233 -18.72 10.80 -3.59
N ARG A 234 -19.17 11.20 -2.40
CA ARG A 234 -19.77 12.52 -2.19
C ARG A 234 -18.75 13.64 -2.46
N GLU A 235 -17.54 13.50 -1.95
CA GLU A 235 -16.52 14.52 -2.16
C GLU A 235 -16.06 14.54 -3.63
N VAL A 236 -15.97 13.38 -4.30
CA VAL A 236 -15.73 13.31 -5.77
C VAL A 236 -16.84 14.01 -6.55
N ALA A 237 -18.11 13.86 -6.16
CA ALA A 237 -19.23 14.56 -6.77
C ALA A 237 -19.07 16.08 -6.66
N GLY A 238 -18.71 16.56 -5.47
CA GLY A 238 -18.42 17.96 -5.20
C GLY A 238 -17.29 18.50 -6.09
N VAL A 239 -16.17 17.76 -6.18
CA VAL A 239 -15.04 18.17 -7.02
C VAL A 239 -15.48 18.31 -8.48
N ILE A 240 -16.24 17.35 -9.01
CA ILE A 240 -16.72 17.42 -10.40
C ILE A 240 -17.64 18.63 -10.62
N GLU A 241 -18.45 18.99 -9.62
CA GLU A 241 -19.33 20.17 -9.67
C GLU A 241 -18.55 21.49 -9.62
N ASN A 242 -17.50 21.55 -8.81
CA ASN A 242 -16.81 22.79 -8.44
C ASN A 242 -15.50 23.06 -9.18
N ARG A 243 -14.86 22.04 -9.79
CA ARG A 243 -13.49 22.15 -10.36
C ARG A 243 -13.28 23.26 -11.37
N ASP A 244 -14.35 23.69 -12.06
CA ASP A 244 -14.30 24.75 -13.07
C ASP A 244 -14.76 26.13 -12.56
N ARG A 245 -15.18 26.24 -11.28
CA ARG A 245 -15.87 27.42 -10.74
C ARG A 245 -15.32 27.92 -9.41
N ASP A 246 -14.96 26.99 -8.52
CA ASP A 246 -14.53 27.30 -7.16
C ASP A 246 -13.28 26.46 -6.79
N PRO A 247 -12.07 26.99 -7.05
CA PRO A 247 -10.83 26.31 -6.74
C PRO A 247 -10.63 26.06 -5.24
N GLU A 248 -11.16 26.93 -4.36
CA GLU A 248 -11.02 26.78 -2.92
C GLU A 248 -11.88 25.61 -2.41
N THR A 249 -13.15 25.57 -2.80
CA THR A 249 -14.05 24.45 -2.46
C THR A 249 -13.56 23.15 -3.08
N THR A 250 -13.07 23.17 -4.31
CA THR A 250 -12.48 22.00 -4.99
C THR A 250 -11.31 21.42 -4.21
N ALA A 251 -10.40 22.26 -3.71
CA ALA A 251 -9.26 21.82 -2.92
C ALA A 251 -9.70 21.18 -1.60
N ILE A 252 -10.75 21.72 -0.97
CA ILE A 252 -11.36 21.18 0.25
C ILE A 252 -11.93 19.78 -0.04
N GLU A 253 -12.76 19.65 -1.08
CA GLU A 253 -13.41 18.38 -1.42
C GLU A 253 -12.39 17.31 -1.82
N LEU A 254 -11.34 17.66 -2.57
CA LEU A 254 -10.21 16.78 -2.84
C LEU A 254 -9.58 16.25 -1.54
N LYS A 255 -9.25 17.15 -0.61
CA LYS A 255 -8.62 16.76 0.66
C LYS A 255 -9.56 15.92 1.53
N GLU A 256 -10.85 16.26 1.59
CA GLU A 256 -11.83 15.46 2.32
C GLU A 256 -11.98 14.06 1.71
N GLY A 257 -12.09 13.96 0.38
CA GLY A 257 -12.19 12.68 -0.34
C GLY A 257 -10.97 11.79 -0.12
N GLU A 258 -9.77 12.37 -0.16
CA GLU A 258 -8.51 11.70 0.12
C GLU A 258 -8.46 11.09 1.52
N ILE A 259 -8.83 11.86 2.55
CA ILE A 259 -8.78 11.39 3.94
C ILE A 259 -9.86 10.32 4.18
N PHE A 260 -11.06 10.50 3.61
CA PHE A 260 -12.09 9.46 3.69
C PHE A 260 -11.66 8.18 2.98
N TYR A 261 -10.94 8.28 1.86
CA TYR A 261 -10.41 7.12 1.18
C TYR A 261 -9.40 6.36 2.05
N ARG A 262 -8.49 7.03 2.77
CA ARG A 262 -7.55 6.41 3.73
C ARG A 262 -8.24 5.55 4.80
N ILE A 263 -9.51 5.81 5.12
CA ILE A 263 -10.27 5.03 6.10
C ILE A 263 -10.61 3.63 5.55
N ILE A 264 -10.96 3.55 4.26
CA ILE A 264 -11.37 2.31 3.60
C ILE A 264 -10.29 1.71 2.70
N GLU A 265 -9.16 2.38 2.52
CA GLU A 265 -8.10 2.03 1.60
C GLU A 265 -7.68 0.55 1.73
N SER A 266 -7.48 0.07 2.95
CA SER A 266 -7.03 -1.31 3.18
C SER A 266 -8.01 -2.37 2.68
N LEU A 267 -9.31 -2.03 2.55
CA LEU A 267 -10.32 -2.90 1.98
C LEU A 267 -10.20 -2.99 0.46
N ILE A 268 -9.72 -1.92 -0.18
CA ILE A 268 -9.59 -1.80 -1.63
C ILE A 268 -8.22 -2.31 -2.08
N ALA A 269 -7.15 -1.80 -1.47
CA ALA A 269 -5.77 -2.09 -1.83
C ALA A 269 -5.41 -3.58 -1.71
N ARG A 270 -6.08 -4.34 -0.83
CA ARG A 270 -5.82 -5.77 -0.65
C ARG A 270 -6.04 -6.57 -1.93
N ASP A 271 -7.15 -6.29 -2.62
CA ASP A 271 -7.58 -7.05 -3.81
C ASP A 271 -7.53 -6.20 -5.10
N ASN A 272 -7.19 -4.91 -4.98
CA ASN A 272 -7.00 -3.97 -6.09
C ASN A 272 -5.94 -2.88 -5.76
N PRO A 273 -4.67 -3.25 -5.58
CA PRO A 273 -3.61 -2.30 -5.18
C PRO A 273 -3.32 -1.24 -6.25
N ALA A 274 -3.26 -1.59 -7.54
CA ALA A 274 -3.08 -0.61 -8.62
C ALA A 274 -4.24 0.38 -8.71
N GLY A 275 -5.49 -0.10 -8.65
CA GLY A 275 -6.65 0.77 -8.62
C GLY A 275 -6.71 1.65 -7.37
N SER A 276 -6.22 1.14 -6.22
CA SER A 276 -6.09 1.94 -5.00
C SER A 276 -5.13 3.12 -5.19
N LEU A 277 -4.00 2.90 -5.85
CA LEU A 277 -3.05 3.95 -6.19
C LEU A 277 -3.63 4.94 -7.19
N LEU A 278 -4.44 4.49 -8.16
CA LEU A 278 -5.14 5.37 -9.10
C LEU A 278 -6.11 6.30 -8.36
N ILE A 279 -6.94 5.75 -7.47
CA ILE A 279 -7.87 6.55 -6.67
C ILE A 279 -7.11 7.63 -5.87
N LYS A 280 -6.00 7.25 -5.22
CA LYS A 280 -5.15 8.23 -4.51
C LYS A 280 -4.58 9.30 -5.43
N ALA A 281 -4.08 8.92 -6.60
CA ALA A 281 -3.51 9.85 -7.56
C ALA A 281 -4.56 10.87 -8.04
N GLN A 282 -5.81 10.43 -8.24
CA GLN A 282 -6.90 11.35 -8.58
C GLN A 282 -7.29 12.27 -7.41
N LEU A 283 -7.35 11.75 -6.17
CA LEU A 283 -7.73 12.52 -4.98
C LEU A 283 -6.64 13.46 -4.45
N THR A 284 -5.38 13.28 -4.86
CA THR A 284 -4.24 14.14 -4.48
C THR A 284 -3.70 14.98 -5.64
N GLY A 285 -4.21 14.73 -6.86
CA GLY A 285 -3.71 15.33 -8.10
C GLY A 285 -4.55 16.49 -8.61
N ASN A 286 -4.51 16.70 -9.93
CA ASN A 286 -5.27 17.77 -10.57
C ASN A 286 -6.77 17.40 -10.65
N ALA A 287 -7.63 18.24 -10.07
CA ALA A 287 -9.09 18.08 -10.06
C ALA A 287 -9.71 17.88 -11.46
N SER A 288 -9.10 18.44 -12.51
CA SER A 288 -9.60 18.29 -13.89
C SER A 288 -9.50 16.85 -14.41
N ARG A 289 -8.67 16.01 -13.80
CA ARG A 289 -8.46 14.60 -14.19
C ARG A 289 -9.25 13.61 -13.35
N ILE A 290 -10.11 14.09 -12.44
CA ILE A 290 -11.00 13.19 -11.72
C ILE A 290 -12.05 12.63 -12.68
N VAL A 291 -12.15 11.29 -12.70
CA VAL A 291 -13.10 10.54 -13.50
C VAL A 291 -13.95 9.66 -12.58
N ALA A 292 -15.23 9.99 -12.45
CA ALA A 292 -16.16 9.29 -11.55
C ALA A 292 -16.23 7.77 -11.84
N ASP A 293 -16.35 7.38 -13.11
CA ASP A 293 -16.47 5.98 -13.52
C ASP A 293 -15.25 5.15 -13.09
N GLU A 294 -14.03 5.70 -13.22
CA GLU A 294 -12.80 5.03 -12.81
C GLU A 294 -12.75 4.84 -11.30
N ILE A 295 -13.02 5.89 -10.51
CA ILE A 295 -13.01 5.80 -9.04
C ILE A 295 -14.02 4.73 -8.57
N VAL A 296 -15.24 4.75 -9.09
CA VAL A 296 -16.29 3.78 -8.71
C VAL A 296 -15.93 2.38 -9.17
N SER A 297 -15.35 2.23 -10.36
CA SER A 297 -14.90 0.95 -10.90
C SER A 297 -13.79 0.34 -10.06
N GLU A 298 -12.81 1.14 -9.64
CA GLU A 298 -11.67 0.67 -8.85
C GLU A 298 -12.06 0.33 -7.40
N LEU A 299 -12.94 1.13 -6.79
CA LEU A 299 -13.53 0.79 -5.51
C LEU A 299 -14.32 -0.52 -5.61
N SER A 300 -15.15 -0.66 -6.65
CA SER A 300 -15.94 -1.86 -6.90
C SER A 300 -15.07 -3.10 -7.09
N LYS A 301 -13.99 -2.98 -7.87
CA LYS A 301 -13.04 -4.06 -8.12
C LYS A 301 -12.40 -4.58 -6.83
N GLY A 302 -11.97 -3.69 -5.93
CA GLY A 302 -11.46 -4.09 -4.61
C GLY A 302 -12.53 -4.79 -3.76
N LEU A 303 -13.74 -4.25 -3.72
CA LEU A 303 -14.87 -4.83 -2.97
C LEU A 303 -15.36 -6.18 -3.52
N ILE A 304 -15.28 -6.41 -4.84
CA ILE A 304 -15.54 -7.74 -5.44
C ILE A 304 -14.58 -8.78 -4.86
N GLY A 305 -13.29 -8.43 -4.73
CA GLY A 305 -12.29 -9.29 -4.09
C GLY A 305 -12.64 -9.62 -2.65
N ARG A 306 -13.17 -8.65 -1.90
CA ARG A 306 -13.72 -8.89 -0.55
C ARG A 306 -14.88 -9.88 -0.55
N VAL A 307 -15.88 -9.69 -1.40
CA VAL A 307 -17.02 -10.63 -1.49
C VAL A 307 -16.54 -12.06 -1.79
N LYS A 308 -15.63 -12.22 -2.76
CA LYS A 308 -15.05 -13.53 -3.11
C LYS A 308 -14.30 -14.16 -1.94
N ALA A 309 -13.52 -13.37 -1.19
CA ALA A 309 -12.77 -13.87 -0.04
C ALA A 309 -13.68 -14.37 1.09
N GLU A 310 -14.74 -13.62 1.43
CA GLU A 310 -15.69 -14.07 2.46
C GLU A 310 -16.48 -15.31 1.97
N MET A 311 -16.80 -15.41 0.68
CA MET A 311 -17.39 -16.64 0.12
C MET A 311 -16.46 -17.85 0.23
N ASN A 312 -15.15 -17.66 0.02
CA ASN A 312 -14.16 -18.71 0.19
C ASN A 312 -14.00 -19.09 1.68
N GLY A 313 -14.00 -18.11 2.59
CA GLY A 313 -14.02 -18.35 4.03
C GLY A 313 -15.25 -19.15 4.47
N GLN A 314 -16.41 -18.81 3.93
CA GLN A 314 -17.65 -19.55 4.15
C GLN A 314 -17.57 -21.00 3.65
N GLU A 315 -17.02 -21.21 2.45
CA GLU A 315 -16.82 -22.55 1.87
C GLU A 315 -15.91 -23.43 2.72
N GLN A 316 -14.83 -22.88 3.26
CA GLN A 316 -13.89 -23.62 4.08
C GLN A 316 -14.51 -24.14 5.38
N ASN A 317 -15.52 -23.43 5.89
CA ASN A 317 -16.12 -23.65 7.20
C ASN A 317 -17.50 -24.33 7.16
N ILE A 318 -18.25 -24.25 6.06
CA ILE A 318 -19.57 -24.89 5.97
C ILE A 318 -19.47 -26.40 6.23
N GLY A 319 -20.37 -26.93 7.08
CA GLY A 319 -20.33 -28.31 7.53
C GLY A 319 -19.30 -28.63 8.62
N LYS A 320 -18.43 -27.67 9.00
CA LYS A 320 -17.39 -27.83 10.04
C LYS A 320 -17.58 -26.88 11.21
N ASP A 321 -17.63 -25.57 10.92
CA ASP A 321 -17.86 -24.50 11.88
C ASP A 321 -18.99 -23.61 11.36
N ARG A 322 -20.20 -23.90 11.83
CA ARG A 322 -21.41 -23.18 11.39
C ARG A 322 -21.36 -21.70 11.76
N ALA A 323 -20.84 -21.35 12.94
CA ALA A 323 -20.78 -19.96 13.38
C ALA A 323 -19.87 -19.13 12.47
N HIS A 324 -18.71 -19.70 12.11
CA HIS A 324 -17.80 -19.05 11.18
C HIS A 324 -18.38 -18.96 9.77
N ALA A 325 -19.01 -20.03 9.27
CA ALA A 325 -19.66 -20.01 7.96
C ALA A 325 -20.78 -18.96 7.89
N MET A 326 -21.60 -18.80 8.95
CA MET A 326 -22.62 -17.76 9.02
C MET A 326 -22.02 -16.34 9.01
N ALA A 327 -20.93 -16.13 9.75
CA ALA A 327 -20.27 -14.83 9.80
C ALA A 327 -19.68 -14.44 8.42
N GLU A 328 -18.97 -15.35 7.76
CA GLU A 328 -18.39 -15.12 6.43
C GLU A 328 -19.48 -14.95 5.35
N ALA A 329 -20.60 -15.68 5.43
CA ALA A 329 -21.76 -15.45 4.57
C ALA A 329 -22.34 -14.03 4.74
N ALA A 330 -22.45 -13.55 5.98
CA ALA A 330 -22.87 -12.18 6.26
C ALA A 330 -21.86 -11.16 5.72
N GLY A 331 -20.55 -11.44 5.84
CA GLY A 331 -19.50 -10.63 5.22
C GLY A 331 -19.71 -10.44 3.72
N ALA A 332 -19.95 -11.54 2.99
CA ALA A 332 -20.24 -11.50 1.56
C ALA A 332 -21.47 -10.63 1.23
N VAL A 333 -22.55 -10.75 2.02
CA VAL A 333 -23.78 -9.93 1.88
C VAL A 333 -23.47 -8.45 2.06
N TYR A 334 -22.83 -8.06 3.17
CA TYR A 334 -22.64 -6.65 3.48
C TYR A 334 -21.65 -5.95 2.54
N PHE A 335 -20.61 -6.66 2.06
CA PHE A 335 -19.74 -6.11 1.03
C PHE A 335 -20.47 -5.96 -0.31
N ALA A 336 -21.24 -6.97 -0.73
CA ALA A 336 -21.96 -6.91 -1.99
C ALA A 336 -23.05 -5.83 -2.00
N ASN A 337 -23.65 -5.51 -0.85
CA ASN A 337 -24.61 -4.41 -0.71
C ASN A 337 -24.05 -3.03 -1.06
N ILE A 338 -22.73 -2.85 -1.04
CA ILE A 338 -22.07 -1.63 -1.50
C ILE A 338 -22.11 -1.53 -3.03
N LEU A 339 -22.02 -2.68 -3.71
CA LEU A 339 -21.95 -2.79 -5.17
C LEU A 339 -23.31 -2.68 -5.86
N LEU A 340 -24.41 -3.03 -5.17
CA LEU A 340 -25.74 -3.17 -5.77
C LEU A 340 -26.19 -1.98 -6.63
N PRO A 341 -25.99 -0.71 -6.25
CA PRO A 341 -26.38 0.41 -7.08
C PRO A 341 -25.66 0.44 -8.44
N ASP A 342 -24.36 0.13 -8.47
CA ASP A 342 -23.58 0.14 -9.72
C ASP A 342 -23.79 -1.16 -10.53
N VAL A 343 -24.04 -2.29 -9.86
CA VAL A 343 -24.51 -3.52 -10.52
C VAL A 343 -25.81 -3.27 -11.28
N GLU A 344 -26.77 -2.56 -10.67
CA GLU A 344 -28.02 -2.18 -11.33
C GLU A 344 -27.77 -1.25 -12.52
N LEU A 345 -26.88 -0.26 -12.36
CA LEU A 345 -26.55 0.67 -13.43
C LEU A 345 -25.92 -0.04 -14.65
N ARG A 346 -24.99 -0.97 -14.42
CA ARG A 346 -24.24 -1.63 -15.50
C ARG A 346 -24.96 -2.84 -16.09
N LEU A 347 -25.59 -3.67 -15.24
CA LEU A 347 -26.18 -4.95 -15.64
C LEU A 347 -27.71 -4.99 -15.56
N GLY A 348 -28.34 -3.97 -14.99
CA GLY A 348 -29.79 -3.84 -14.89
C GLY A 348 -30.39 -4.42 -13.60
N THR A 349 -31.63 -4.01 -13.32
CA THR A 349 -32.40 -4.37 -12.12
C THR A 349 -32.58 -5.87 -11.92
N GLY A 350 -32.80 -6.63 -13.01
CA GLY A 350 -32.96 -8.08 -12.94
C GLY A 350 -31.70 -8.79 -12.41
N VAL A 351 -30.52 -8.34 -12.82
CA VAL A 351 -29.25 -8.90 -12.35
C VAL A 351 -28.99 -8.49 -10.89
N ARG A 352 -29.30 -7.25 -10.52
CA ARG A 352 -29.26 -6.80 -9.12
C ARG A 352 -30.13 -7.71 -8.22
N SER A 353 -31.39 -7.95 -8.58
CA SER A 353 -32.28 -8.80 -7.78
C SER A 353 -31.80 -10.25 -7.71
N ASN A 354 -31.21 -10.78 -8.78
CA ASN A 354 -30.61 -12.12 -8.75
C ASN A 354 -29.42 -12.20 -7.79
N LEU A 355 -28.60 -11.16 -7.72
CA LEU A 355 -27.49 -11.08 -6.76
C LEU A 355 -28.01 -11.02 -5.32
N GLU A 356 -28.98 -10.15 -5.03
CA GLU A 356 -29.63 -10.06 -3.71
C GLU A 356 -30.22 -11.42 -3.29
N ASN A 357 -30.92 -12.11 -4.20
CA ASN A 357 -31.49 -13.44 -3.94
C ASN A 357 -30.41 -14.49 -3.66
N ALA A 358 -29.32 -14.51 -4.42
CA ALA A 358 -28.24 -15.46 -4.21
C ALA A 358 -27.49 -15.20 -2.88
N LEU A 359 -27.32 -13.94 -2.49
CA LEU A 359 -26.73 -13.55 -1.20
C LEU A 359 -27.62 -13.98 -0.02
N ASN A 360 -28.94 -13.77 -0.13
CA ASN A 360 -29.90 -14.25 0.87
C ASN A 360 -29.91 -15.79 0.96
N LEU A 361 -29.79 -16.49 -0.17
CA LEU A 361 -29.65 -17.94 -0.21
C LEU A 361 -28.36 -18.39 0.49
N LEU A 362 -27.22 -17.71 0.26
CA LEU A 362 -25.96 -18.02 0.94
C LEU A 362 -26.08 -17.88 2.47
N GLN A 363 -26.71 -16.80 2.95
CA GLN A 363 -26.88 -16.54 4.38
C GLN A 363 -27.79 -17.59 5.04
N SER A 364 -28.95 -17.86 4.44
CA SER A 364 -29.89 -18.88 4.92
C SER A 364 -29.29 -20.29 4.88
N ALA A 365 -28.63 -20.66 3.78
CA ALA A 365 -27.95 -21.94 3.65
C ALA A 365 -26.84 -22.13 4.69
N SER A 366 -26.12 -21.05 5.04
CA SER A 366 -25.09 -21.09 6.09
C SER A 366 -25.70 -21.28 7.48
N SER A 367 -26.83 -20.62 7.76
CA SER A 367 -27.59 -20.81 9.00
C SER A 367 -28.13 -22.24 9.14
N GLU A 368 -28.64 -22.81 8.04
CA GLU A 368 -29.08 -24.21 7.94
C GLU A 368 -27.91 -25.21 7.91
N ASN A 369 -26.67 -24.73 7.79
CA ASN A 369 -25.46 -25.53 7.59
C ASN A 369 -25.53 -26.45 6.33
N SER A 370 -26.20 -25.99 5.28
CA SER A 370 -26.39 -26.73 4.02
C SER A 370 -25.26 -26.45 3.02
N ALA A 371 -24.31 -27.38 2.92
CA ALA A 371 -23.20 -27.28 1.96
C ALA A 371 -23.67 -27.23 0.48
N PRO A 372 -24.64 -28.06 0.02
CA PRO A 372 -25.09 -28.02 -1.37
C PRO A 372 -25.75 -26.67 -1.75
N LYS A 373 -26.66 -26.16 -0.90
CA LYS A 373 -27.31 -24.85 -1.14
C LYS A 373 -26.31 -23.71 -1.11
N SER A 374 -25.32 -23.78 -0.21
CA SER A 374 -24.26 -22.77 -0.14
C SER A 374 -23.41 -22.78 -1.42
N ALA A 375 -23.06 -23.95 -1.96
CA ALA A 375 -22.30 -24.05 -3.21
C ALA A 375 -23.07 -23.49 -4.41
N GLU A 376 -24.37 -23.77 -4.52
CA GLU A 376 -25.26 -23.19 -5.53
C GLU A 376 -25.29 -21.66 -5.45
N ALA A 377 -25.49 -21.12 -4.25
CA ALA A 377 -25.47 -19.67 -4.01
C ALA A 377 -24.12 -19.04 -4.39
N ARG A 378 -23.00 -19.66 -3.98
CA ARG A 378 -21.66 -19.17 -4.32
C ARG A 378 -21.42 -19.15 -5.83
N GLN A 379 -21.86 -20.17 -6.56
CA GLN A 379 -21.72 -20.20 -8.02
C GLN A 379 -22.54 -19.09 -8.69
N ALA A 380 -23.77 -18.85 -8.24
CA ALA A 380 -24.62 -17.78 -8.76
C ALA A 380 -23.99 -16.40 -8.52
N ILE A 381 -23.52 -16.14 -7.29
CA ILE A 381 -22.83 -14.88 -6.94
C ILE A 381 -21.58 -14.72 -7.80
N SER A 382 -20.73 -15.74 -7.91
CA SER A 382 -19.47 -15.67 -8.66
C SER A 382 -19.68 -15.36 -10.14
N THR A 383 -20.72 -15.97 -10.74
CA THR A 383 -21.11 -15.72 -12.13
C THR A 383 -21.51 -14.25 -12.33
N ILE A 384 -22.36 -13.71 -11.45
CA ILE A 384 -22.80 -12.32 -11.55
C ILE A 384 -21.65 -11.34 -11.33
N LEU A 385 -20.81 -11.59 -10.31
CA LEU A 385 -19.66 -10.73 -10.04
C LEU A 385 -18.66 -10.73 -11.19
N ALA A 386 -18.45 -11.86 -11.88
CA ALA A 386 -17.60 -11.91 -13.06
C ALA A 386 -18.16 -11.08 -14.22
N SER A 387 -19.48 -11.15 -14.47
CA SER A 387 -20.13 -10.29 -15.47
C SER A 387 -20.02 -8.81 -15.11
N TYR A 388 -20.18 -8.47 -13.82
CA TYR A 388 -20.07 -7.09 -13.35
C TYR A 388 -18.64 -6.56 -13.47
N GLU A 389 -17.65 -7.38 -13.09
CA GLU A 389 -16.23 -7.06 -13.18
C GLU A 389 -15.79 -6.74 -14.62
N ASN A 390 -16.38 -7.39 -15.62
CA ASN A 390 -16.11 -7.12 -17.04
C ASN A 390 -16.66 -5.77 -17.54
N GLU A 391 -17.61 -5.17 -16.83
CA GLU A 391 -18.19 -3.86 -17.18
C GLU A 391 -17.47 -2.69 -16.48
N LEU A 392 -16.51 -2.97 -15.60
CA LEU A 392 -15.78 -1.96 -14.84
C LEU A 392 -14.69 -1.30 -15.69
N ASN A 393 -14.53 0.01 -15.53
CA ASN A 393 -13.42 0.77 -16.11
C ASN A 393 -12.23 0.76 -15.15
N VAL A 394 -11.49 -0.35 -15.14
CA VAL A 394 -10.33 -0.55 -14.26
C VAL A 394 -9.02 -0.23 -14.96
N ALA A 395 -8.03 0.24 -14.20
CA ALA A 395 -6.66 0.46 -14.60
C ALA A 395 -6.03 -0.88 -15.00
N LYS A 396 -5.96 -1.10 -16.31
CA LYS A 396 -5.23 -2.22 -16.89
C LYS A 396 -4.39 -1.72 -18.04
N TYR A 397 -3.13 -2.14 -18.07
CA TYR A 397 -2.30 -1.92 -19.24
C TYR A 397 -2.73 -2.87 -20.35
N ASN A 398 -3.17 -2.31 -21.48
CA ASN A 398 -3.51 -3.07 -22.67
C ASN A 398 -2.51 -2.73 -23.78
N ASN A 399 -1.78 -3.73 -24.28
CA ASN A 399 -0.88 -3.54 -25.43
C ASN A 399 -1.69 -3.08 -26.66
N THR A 400 -1.16 -2.11 -27.39
CA THR A 400 -1.77 -1.59 -28.64
C THR A 400 -0.98 -2.01 -29.87
N SER A 401 0.26 -2.43 -29.68
CA SER A 401 1.19 -2.87 -30.72
C SER A 401 1.75 -4.26 -30.43
N ASP A 402 2.20 -4.92 -31.49
CA ASP A 402 2.93 -6.19 -31.41
C ASP A 402 4.36 -5.96 -30.91
N THR A 403 4.75 -6.71 -29.87
CA THR A 403 6.05 -6.63 -29.19
C THR A 403 6.85 -7.93 -29.30
N ALA A 404 6.54 -8.79 -30.29
CA ALA A 404 7.06 -10.14 -30.45
C ALA A 404 8.55 -10.34 -30.10
N PHE A 405 9.46 -9.47 -30.57
CA PHE A 405 10.89 -9.57 -30.25
C PHE A 405 11.17 -9.54 -28.73
N ILE A 406 10.51 -8.64 -28.00
CA ILE A 406 10.65 -8.54 -26.54
C ILE A 406 9.89 -9.69 -25.86
N ASP A 407 8.70 -10.04 -26.34
CA ASP A 407 7.88 -11.13 -25.77
C ASP A 407 8.60 -12.49 -25.86
N SER A 408 9.29 -12.76 -26.97
CA SER A 408 10.16 -13.93 -27.15
C SER A 408 11.33 -13.92 -26.17
N ALA A 409 12.01 -12.78 -26.00
CA ALA A 409 13.10 -12.65 -25.03
C ALA A 409 12.62 -12.87 -23.58
N VAL A 410 11.45 -12.36 -23.21
CA VAL A 410 10.83 -12.56 -21.89
C VAL A 410 10.51 -14.05 -21.68
N SER A 411 9.92 -14.70 -22.68
CA SER A 411 9.58 -16.13 -22.63
C SER A 411 10.83 -17.01 -22.45
N ALA A 412 11.90 -16.74 -23.21
CA ALA A 412 13.20 -17.38 -23.06
C ALA A 412 13.78 -17.20 -21.65
N TYR A 413 13.71 -15.99 -21.09
CA TYR A 413 14.17 -15.74 -19.72
C TYR A 413 13.35 -16.52 -18.68
N GLN A 414 12.03 -16.60 -18.84
CA GLN A 414 11.16 -17.39 -17.97
C GLN A 414 11.50 -18.89 -18.05
N ALA A 415 11.76 -19.42 -19.25
CA ALA A 415 12.20 -20.80 -19.46
C ALA A 415 13.56 -21.08 -18.79
N ILE A 416 14.54 -20.18 -18.94
CA ILE A 416 15.82 -20.25 -18.21
C ILE A 416 15.59 -20.26 -16.69
N GLY A 417 14.63 -19.47 -16.22
CA GLY A 417 14.21 -19.42 -14.82
C GLY A 417 13.72 -20.76 -14.27
N GLU A 418 13.07 -21.59 -15.10
CA GLU A 418 12.69 -22.96 -14.74
C GLU A 418 13.87 -23.93 -14.84
N LEU A 419 14.63 -23.88 -15.94
CA LEU A 419 15.78 -24.75 -16.19
C LEU A 419 16.84 -24.64 -15.10
N ARG A 420 17.12 -23.42 -14.61
CA ARG A 420 18.13 -23.18 -13.57
C ARG A 420 17.78 -23.76 -12.20
N ARG A 421 16.52 -24.17 -11.99
CA ARG A 421 16.04 -24.80 -10.73
C ARG A 421 16.01 -26.33 -10.81
N GLN A 422 16.36 -26.92 -11.95
CA GLN A 422 16.39 -28.37 -12.14
C GLN A 422 17.63 -29.00 -11.47
N ILE A 423 17.52 -30.28 -11.10
CA ILE A 423 18.62 -31.06 -10.54
C ILE A 423 18.78 -32.34 -11.37
N PRO A 424 19.87 -32.50 -12.14
CA PRO A 424 20.95 -31.54 -12.37
C PRO A 424 20.51 -30.35 -13.25
N VAL A 425 21.24 -29.23 -13.16
CA VAL A 425 21.01 -28.05 -14.02
C VAL A 425 21.54 -28.33 -15.43
N ASN A 426 20.69 -28.19 -16.45
CA ASN A 426 21.06 -28.47 -17.85
C ASN A 426 21.63 -27.22 -18.54
N ALA A 427 22.97 -27.12 -18.61
CA ALA A 427 23.67 -25.99 -19.23
C ALA A 427 23.35 -25.81 -20.72
N ASP A 428 23.18 -26.90 -21.48
CA ASP A 428 22.94 -26.82 -22.92
C ASP A 428 21.50 -26.40 -23.24
N ALA A 429 20.54 -26.82 -22.41
CA ALA A 429 19.18 -26.29 -22.50
C ALA A 429 19.12 -24.80 -22.17
N ILE A 430 19.84 -24.35 -21.13
CA ILE A 430 19.94 -22.91 -20.80
C ILE A 430 20.60 -22.14 -21.95
N ALA A 431 21.65 -22.69 -22.57
CA ALA A 431 22.32 -22.07 -23.70
C ALA A 431 21.38 -21.93 -24.92
N ALA A 432 20.58 -22.96 -25.20
CA ALA A 432 19.63 -22.96 -26.31
C ALA A 432 18.50 -21.94 -26.10
N GLU A 433 17.95 -21.82 -24.88
CA GLU A 433 16.96 -20.77 -24.56
C GLU A 433 17.58 -19.36 -24.58
N TYR A 434 18.86 -19.22 -24.23
CA TYR A 434 19.54 -17.93 -24.27
C TYR A 434 19.81 -17.45 -25.71
N GLU A 435 20.10 -18.38 -26.62
CA GLU A 435 20.31 -18.08 -28.04
C GLU A 435 19.05 -17.46 -28.68
N GLY A 436 19.23 -16.57 -29.66
CA GLY A 436 18.12 -15.88 -30.34
C GLY A 436 17.86 -14.47 -29.81
N GLU A 437 16.59 -14.12 -29.64
CA GLU A 437 16.14 -12.75 -29.29
C GLU A 437 16.67 -12.29 -27.93
N LEU A 438 16.79 -13.17 -26.93
CA LEU A 438 17.30 -12.81 -25.60
C LEU A 438 18.79 -12.43 -25.63
N GLN A 439 19.61 -13.21 -26.35
CA GLN A 439 21.01 -12.86 -26.59
C GLN A 439 21.14 -11.58 -27.40
N GLN A 440 20.35 -11.40 -28.46
CA GLN A 440 20.37 -10.17 -29.27
C GLN A 440 20.00 -8.94 -28.43
N LEU A 441 18.99 -9.06 -27.56
CA LEU A 441 18.60 -8.00 -26.64
C LEU A 441 19.73 -7.67 -25.64
N THR A 442 20.43 -8.70 -25.15
CA THR A 442 21.59 -8.52 -24.25
C THR A 442 22.72 -7.79 -24.96
N LEU A 443 23.09 -8.20 -26.17
CA LEU A 443 24.13 -7.56 -26.98
C LEU A 443 23.79 -6.10 -27.31
N LEU A 444 22.51 -5.82 -27.58
CA LEU A 444 22.03 -4.45 -27.80
C LEU A 444 22.22 -3.60 -26.54
N ALA A 445 21.84 -4.12 -25.37
CA ALA A 445 22.04 -3.42 -24.11
C ALA A 445 23.54 -3.19 -23.82
N ASP A 446 24.38 -4.20 -24.03
CA ASP A 446 25.84 -4.07 -23.89
C ASP A 446 26.40 -2.97 -24.79
N SER A 447 25.97 -2.92 -26.06
CA SER A 447 26.41 -1.90 -27.01
C SER A 447 25.96 -0.49 -26.64
N ILE A 448 24.76 -0.33 -26.09
CA ILE A 448 24.21 0.99 -25.72
C ILE A 448 24.92 1.54 -24.47
N TYR A 449 25.15 0.68 -23.48
CA TYR A 449 25.64 1.10 -22.16
C TYR A 449 27.12 0.83 -21.90
N GLY A 450 27.84 0.24 -22.86
CA GLY A 450 29.26 -0.11 -22.72
C GLY A 450 29.51 -1.18 -21.67
N LEU A 451 28.66 -2.21 -21.63
CA LEU A 451 28.70 -3.32 -20.67
C LEU A 451 29.13 -4.64 -21.35
N SER A 452 29.29 -5.69 -20.55
CA SER A 452 29.73 -7.03 -21.01
C SER A 452 28.82 -8.16 -20.49
N MET A 453 27.52 -7.89 -20.31
CA MET A 453 26.55 -8.81 -19.73
C MET A 453 26.42 -10.11 -20.55
N ASN A 454 26.49 -10.06 -21.87
CA ASN A 454 26.48 -11.26 -22.71
C ASN A 454 27.69 -12.16 -22.41
N SER A 455 28.87 -11.57 -22.23
CA SER A 455 30.07 -12.34 -21.86
C SER A 455 29.94 -12.96 -20.47
N ASP A 456 29.35 -12.23 -19.52
CA ASP A 456 29.14 -12.72 -18.16
C ASP A 456 28.16 -13.92 -18.15
N ILE A 457 27.07 -13.86 -18.92
CA ILE A 457 26.09 -14.95 -19.05
C ILE A 457 26.71 -16.17 -19.70
N LEU A 458 27.42 -16.01 -20.83
CA LEU A 458 28.07 -17.13 -21.52
C LEU A 458 29.13 -17.80 -20.65
N THR A 459 29.86 -17.02 -19.84
CA THR A 459 30.83 -17.55 -18.87
C THR A 459 30.13 -18.37 -17.79
N ALA A 460 29.02 -17.87 -17.23
CA ALA A 460 28.25 -18.59 -16.23
C ALA A 460 27.65 -19.90 -16.76
N ILE A 461 27.13 -19.91 -18.00
CA ILE A 461 26.69 -21.14 -18.68
C ILE A 461 27.86 -22.14 -18.79
N GLY A 462 29.06 -21.65 -19.13
CA GLY A 462 30.29 -22.45 -19.15
C GLY A 462 30.64 -23.04 -17.79
N PHE A 463 30.45 -22.30 -16.69
CA PHE A 463 30.66 -22.83 -15.34
C PHE A 463 29.68 -23.93 -14.97
N ILE A 464 28.38 -23.80 -15.31
CA ILE A 464 27.39 -24.87 -15.11
C ILE A 464 27.81 -26.12 -15.89
N ARG A 465 28.21 -25.97 -17.16
CA ARG A 465 28.64 -27.09 -18.01
C ARG A 465 29.84 -27.86 -17.45
N ASN A 466 30.73 -27.16 -16.75
CA ASN A 466 31.93 -27.75 -16.14
C ASN A 466 31.73 -28.13 -14.66
N GLU A 467 30.49 -28.19 -14.18
CA GLU A 467 30.13 -28.49 -12.78
C GLU A 467 30.84 -27.59 -11.75
N ASN A 468 31.22 -26.38 -12.16
CA ASN A 468 31.93 -25.43 -11.31
C ASN A 468 30.94 -24.42 -10.73
N GLN A 469 30.80 -24.40 -9.40
CA GLN A 469 29.98 -23.40 -8.70
C GLN A 469 28.56 -23.24 -9.29
N VAL A 470 27.90 -24.37 -9.62
CA VAL A 470 26.66 -24.41 -10.41
C VAL A 470 25.58 -23.48 -9.87
N ALA A 471 25.34 -23.48 -8.55
CA ALA A 471 24.34 -22.61 -7.92
C ALA A 471 24.66 -21.12 -8.14
N LEU A 472 25.93 -20.73 -7.95
CA LEU A 472 26.38 -19.35 -8.13
C LEU A 472 26.29 -18.90 -9.60
N ALA A 473 26.68 -19.77 -10.52
CA ALA A 473 26.56 -19.51 -11.95
C ALA A 473 25.10 -19.35 -12.38
N ALA A 474 24.19 -20.16 -11.84
CA ALA A 474 22.76 -20.03 -12.09
C ALA A 474 22.18 -18.70 -11.59
N GLN A 475 22.61 -18.20 -10.42
CA GLN A 475 22.20 -16.87 -9.94
C GLN A 475 22.81 -15.74 -10.78
N ALA A 476 24.06 -15.88 -11.22
CA ALA A 476 24.71 -14.90 -12.09
C ALA A 476 23.93 -14.69 -13.40
N ILE A 477 23.42 -15.77 -14.01
CA ILE A 477 22.56 -15.70 -15.20
C ILE A 477 21.26 -14.95 -14.89
N ASP A 478 20.55 -15.35 -13.83
CA ASP A 478 19.27 -14.77 -13.42
C ASP A 478 19.36 -13.25 -13.21
N LYS A 479 20.29 -12.80 -12.36
CA LYS A 479 20.41 -11.38 -12.00
C LYS A 479 20.95 -10.53 -13.14
N THR A 480 21.84 -11.09 -13.96
CA THR A 480 22.35 -10.37 -15.14
C THR A 480 21.25 -10.17 -16.17
N LEU A 481 20.38 -11.16 -16.39
CA LEU A 481 19.22 -11.01 -17.27
C LEU A 481 18.19 -10.01 -16.71
N GLN A 482 17.94 -9.97 -15.39
CA GLN A 482 17.12 -8.92 -14.78
C GLN A 482 17.68 -7.52 -15.05
N ARG A 483 19.01 -7.35 -15.01
CA ARG A 483 19.69 -6.10 -15.38
C ARG A 483 19.45 -5.73 -16.85
N VAL A 484 19.53 -6.70 -17.75
CA VAL A 484 19.22 -6.48 -19.18
C VAL A 484 17.82 -5.90 -19.34
N PHE A 485 16.81 -6.53 -18.75
CA PHE A 485 15.43 -6.05 -18.85
C PHE A 485 15.24 -4.67 -18.19
N ALA A 486 15.86 -4.42 -17.03
CA ALA A 486 15.81 -3.10 -16.39
C ALA A 486 16.39 -1.98 -17.30
N LEU A 487 17.50 -2.26 -17.98
CA LEU A 487 18.13 -1.34 -18.93
C LEU A 487 17.31 -1.14 -20.21
N VAL A 488 16.59 -2.18 -20.65
CA VAL A 488 15.65 -2.10 -21.78
C VAL A 488 14.46 -1.22 -21.41
N ILE A 489 13.85 -1.41 -20.23
CA ILE A 489 12.78 -0.54 -19.73
C ILE A 489 13.26 0.91 -19.72
N TYR A 490 14.39 1.19 -19.08
CA TYR A 490 15.01 2.52 -19.05
C TYR A 490 15.23 3.10 -20.44
N ASN A 491 15.79 2.33 -21.36
CA ASN A 491 16.04 2.78 -22.73
C ASN A 491 14.74 3.21 -23.42
N ARG A 492 13.71 2.35 -23.36
CA ARG A 492 12.48 2.50 -24.14
C ARG A 492 11.61 3.64 -23.62
N VAL A 493 11.44 3.77 -22.30
CA VAL A 493 10.67 4.91 -21.73
C VAL A 493 11.40 6.24 -21.91
N THR A 494 12.74 6.23 -21.89
CA THR A 494 13.56 7.43 -22.15
C THR A 494 13.45 7.83 -23.63
N LEU A 495 13.52 6.86 -24.55
CA LEU A 495 13.35 7.11 -25.98
C LEU A 495 11.97 7.70 -26.28
N ALA A 496 10.90 7.18 -25.68
CA ALA A 496 9.56 7.72 -25.85
C ALA A 496 9.46 9.18 -25.38
N LEU A 497 10.13 9.54 -24.29
CA LEU A 497 10.17 10.92 -23.80
C LEU A 497 11.02 11.84 -24.70
N ASP A 498 12.25 11.44 -25.01
CA ASP A 498 13.21 12.25 -25.77
C ASP A 498 12.74 12.48 -27.21
N ALA A 499 12.08 11.47 -27.79
CA ALA A 499 11.52 11.52 -29.13
C ALA A 499 10.06 11.98 -29.16
N PHE A 500 9.49 12.41 -28.02
CA PHE A 500 8.06 12.76 -27.90
C PHE A 500 7.63 13.75 -28.97
N ASP A 501 8.38 14.83 -29.20
CA ASP A 501 7.99 15.85 -30.19
C ASP A 501 8.21 15.38 -31.65
N ASN A 502 9.11 14.43 -31.86
CA ASN A 502 9.61 14.04 -33.18
C ASN A 502 8.88 12.82 -33.77
N LEU A 503 8.29 11.97 -32.93
CA LEU A 503 7.60 10.75 -33.36
C LEU A 503 6.08 10.89 -33.34
N ALA A 504 5.41 10.11 -34.19
CA ALA A 504 3.96 9.99 -34.17
C ALA A 504 3.48 9.22 -32.92
N PRO A 505 2.24 9.48 -32.41
CA PRO A 505 1.68 8.78 -31.25
C PRO A 505 1.84 7.26 -31.30
N GLU A 506 1.58 6.63 -32.44
CA GLU A 506 1.68 5.16 -32.57
C GLU A 506 3.12 4.63 -32.47
N ALA A 507 4.11 5.39 -32.95
CA ALA A 507 5.51 5.02 -32.79
C ALA A 507 5.96 5.16 -31.33
N LEU A 508 5.48 6.20 -30.62
CA LEU A 508 5.73 6.36 -29.20
C LEU A 508 5.09 5.23 -28.37
N LYS A 509 3.83 4.89 -28.67
CA LYS A 509 3.10 3.79 -28.02
C LYS A 509 3.78 2.44 -28.26
N LEU A 510 4.37 2.20 -29.42
CA LEU A 510 5.16 0.99 -29.67
C LEU A 510 6.38 0.91 -28.74
N GLU A 511 7.13 2.00 -28.57
CA GLU A 511 8.28 2.00 -27.64
C GLU A 511 7.82 1.81 -26.18
N TRP A 512 6.68 2.38 -25.82
CA TRP A 512 6.07 2.20 -24.51
C TRP A 512 5.58 0.76 -24.27
N ASP A 513 4.92 0.16 -25.27
CA ASP A 513 4.51 -1.26 -25.25
C ASP A 513 5.73 -2.18 -25.13
N ARG A 514 6.84 -1.89 -25.83
CA ARG A 514 8.11 -2.62 -25.69
C ARG A 514 8.70 -2.51 -24.28
N ALA A 515 8.60 -1.33 -23.66
CA ALA A 515 9.03 -1.13 -22.29
C ALA A 515 8.18 -1.96 -21.32
N TYR A 516 6.85 -1.95 -21.49
CA TYR A 516 5.94 -2.74 -20.66
C TYR A 516 6.15 -4.24 -20.84
N ALA A 517 6.37 -4.70 -22.08
CA ALA A 517 6.72 -6.10 -22.37
C ALA A 517 8.02 -6.52 -21.64
N ALA A 518 9.06 -5.69 -21.69
CA ALA A 518 10.30 -5.95 -20.95
C ALA A 518 10.09 -5.95 -19.43
N TYR A 519 9.18 -5.11 -18.92
CA TYR A 519 8.80 -5.10 -17.51
C TYR A 519 8.15 -6.41 -17.05
N GLN A 520 7.44 -7.13 -17.93
CA GLN A 520 6.89 -8.46 -17.60
C GLN A 520 7.97 -9.50 -17.24
N ALA A 521 9.23 -9.31 -17.62
CA ALA A 521 10.32 -10.18 -17.16
C ALA A 521 10.71 -9.94 -15.70
N ILE A 522 10.56 -8.72 -15.20
CA ILE A 522 11.00 -8.34 -13.83
C ILE A 522 9.86 -8.07 -12.87
N ILE A 523 8.61 -8.13 -13.33
CA ILE A 523 7.42 -8.11 -12.48
C ILE A 523 7.52 -9.21 -11.41
N GLY A 524 7.10 -8.92 -10.19
CA GLY A 524 7.32 -9.79 -9.03
C GLY A 524 8.67 -9.59 -8.34
N THR A 525 9.64 -8.97 -9.01
CA THR A 525 10.86 -8.48 -8.35
C THR A 525 10.57 -7.17 -7.61
N ALA A 526 9.59 -6.36 -8.07
CA ALA A 526 9.19 -5.11 -7.41
C ALA A 526 8.04 -5.25 -6.39
N SER A 527 7.27 -6.34 -6.38
CA SER A 527 6.26 -6.63 -5.33
C SER A 527 6.85 -7.02 -3.97
N ARG A 528 8.17 -6.95 -3.80
CA ARG A 528 8.85 -7.35 -2.57
C ARG A 528 8.64 -6.33 -1.46
N GLU A 529 8.45 -6.83 -0.24
CA GLU A 529 8.39 -6.04 0.98
C GLU A 529 9.68 -5.23 1.18
N ASN A 530 9.56 -4.03 1.75
CA ASN A 530 10.73 -3.26 2.14
C ASN A 530 11.60 -4.07 3.10
N LYS A 531 12.90 -3.77 3.11
CA LYS A 531 13.85 -4.29 4.09
C LYS A 531 14.33 -3.13 4.94
N VAL A 532 14.17 -3.26 6.26
CA VAL A 532 14.43 -2.19 7.23
C VAL A 532 15.42 -2.70 8.27
N LEU A 533 16.17 -1.79 8.89
CA LEU A 533 17.02 -2.16 10.01
C LEU A 533 16.16 -2.60 11.21
N THR A 534 16.68 -3.53 11.99
CA THR A 534 16.18 -3.78 13.34
C THR A 534 16.41 -2.55 14.24
N ALA A 535 15.66 -2.42 15.33
CA ALA A 535 15.79 -1.27 16.25
C ALA A 535 17.21 -1.12 16.83
N ASP A 536 17.92 -2.24 17.05
CA ASP A 536 19.33 -2.25 17.49
C ASP A 536 20.34 -1.98 16.35
N ARG A 537 19.86 -1.90 15.10
CA ARG A 537 20.60 -1.63 13.86
C ARG A 537 21.64 -2.71 13.52
N LEU A 538 21.55 -3.90 14.14
CA LEU A 538 22.50 -4.99 13.93
C LEU A 538 22.12 -5.90 12.77
N ALA A 539 20.83 -5.98 12.45
CA ALA A 539 20.29 -6.85 11.40
C ALA A 539 19.28 -6.10 10.51
N ILE A 540 18.74 -6.83 9.54
CA ILE A 540 17.68 -6.37 8.64
C ILE A 540 16.47 -7.27 8.88
N GLU A 541 15.28 -6.68 8.85
CA GLU A 541 14.00 -7.38 8.94
C GLU A 541 13.04 -6.95 7.82
N THR A 542 11.99 -7.76 7.62
CA THR A 542 10.93 -7.46 6.67
C THR A 542 10.07 -6.30 7.17
N GLY A 543 9.95 -5.26 6.35
CA GLY A 543 9.06 -4.13 6.56
C GLY A 543 7.75 -4.23 5.75
N THR A 544 7.13 -3.10 5.47
CA THR A 544 5.86 -3.03 4.73
C THR A 544 6.05 -3.20 3.23
N ASN A 545 5.03 -3.73 2.53
CA ASN A 545 5.02 -3.79 1.08
C ASN A 545 4.81 -2.40 0.45
N PRO A 546 5.77 -1.87 -0.32
CA PRO A 546 5.61 -0.59 -1.03
C PRO A 546 4.68 -0.68 -2.26
N ASN A 547 4.25 -1.86 -2.69
CA ASN A 547 3.42 -2.09 -3.88
C ASN A 547 4.06 -1.52 -5.16
N LEU A 548 5.37 -1.71 -5.37
CA LEU A 548 6.07 -1.08 -6.51
C LEU A 548 5.59 -1.62 -7.86
N ASP A 549 5.23 -2.91 -7.94
CA ASP A 549 4.74 -3.47 -9.21
C ASP A 549 3.46 -2.75 -9.67
N ASP A 550 2.60 -2.42 -8.71
CA ASP A 550 1.35 -1.70 -8.95
C ASP A 550 1.60 -0.24 -9.30
N GLN A 551 2.55 0.41 -8.61
CA GLN A 551 2.98 1.78 -8.95
C GLN A 551 3.53 1.86 -10.37
N ILE A 552 4.42 0.93 -10.75
CA ILE A 552 5.01 0.86 -12.09
C ILE A 552 3.92 0.60 -13.14
N THR A 553 3.01 -0.33 -12.88
CA THR A 553 1.90 -0.64 -13.80
C THR A 553 0.99 0.57 -14.02
N LEU A 554 0.64 1.28 -12.95
CA LEU A 554 -0.14 2.51 -13.05
C LEU A 554 0.60 3.59 -13.84
N ALA A 555 1.90 3.75 -13.62
CA ALA A 555 2.73 4.71 -14.36
C ALA A 555 2.79 4.36 -15.85
N PHE A 556 2.86 3.08 -16.22
CA PHE A 556 2.75 2.65 -17.60
C PHE A 556 1.39 3.03 -18.22
N ILE A 557 0.28 2.85 -17.49
CA ILE A 557 -1.06 3.21 -17.96
C ILE A 557 -1.17 4.72 -18.20
N GLN A 558 -0.79 5.52 -17.20
CA GLN A 558 -0.87 6.98 -17.26
C GLN A 558 0.06 7.58 -18.32
N GLY A 559 1.27 7.04 -18.45
CA GLY A 559 2.21 7.48 -19.49
C GLY A 559 1.69 7.18 -20.88
N LYS A 560 1.08 5.99 -21.09
CA LYS A 560 0.50 5.60 -22.38
C LYS A 560 -0.64 6.50 -22.81
N GLU A 561 -1.51 6.90 -21.89
CA GLU A 561 -2.59 7.86 -22.14
C GLU A 561 -2.03 9.18 -22.69
N ALA A 562 -0.99 9.72 -22.06
CA ALA A 562 -0.34 10.96 -22.48
C ALA A 562 0.38 10.86 -23.85
N LEU A 563 0.70 9.66 -24.34
CA LEU A 563 1.28 9.51 -25.69
C LEU A 563 0.30 9.87 -26.82
N GLY A 564 -0.99 10.05 -26.52
CA GLY A 564 -1.99 10.55 -27.45
C GLY A 564 -1.75 11.97 -27.96
N LYS A 565 -1.00 12.80 -27.19
CA LYS A 565 -0.75 14.23 -27.49
C LYS A 565 -2.03 15.07 -27.59
N GLU A 566 -3.03 14.73 -26.79
CA GLU A 566 -4.31 15.41 -26.75
C GLU A 566 -4.24 16.72 -25.96
N ASN A 567 -3.27 16.84 -25.03
CA ASN A 567 -3.10 18.00 -24.15
C ASN A 567 -1.68 18.60 -24.22
N ALA A 568 -1.59 19.90 -23.92
CA ALA A 568 -0.33 20.65 -23.97
C ALA A 568 0.74 20.14 -22.99
N ASN A 569 0.34 19.55 -21.87
CA ASN A 569 1.22 19.04 -20.81
C ASN A 569 1.48 17.53 -20.91
N ASP A 570 1.07 16.87 -21.99
CA ASP A 570 1.23 15.43 -22.16
C ASP A 570 2.70 14.99 -22.11
N LYS A 571 3.62 15.80 -22.66
CA LYS A 571 5.06 15.51 -22.55
C LYS A 571 5.53 15.49 -21.09
N THR A 572 5.04 16.41 -20.27
CA THR A 572 5.31 16.46 -18.82
C THR A 572 4.78 15.21 -18.13
N HIS A 573 3.58 14.74 -18.50
CA HIS A 573 3.01 13.51 -17.94
C HIS A 573 3.80 12.27 -18.33
N VAL A 574 4.31 12.19 -19.57
CA VAL A 574 5.23 11.11 -19.98
C VAL A 574 6.52 11.15 -19.15
N ALA A 575 7.04 12.34 -18.87
CA ALA A 575 8.23 12.50 -18.01
C ALA A 575 7.96 12.05 -16.56
N ILE A 576 6.82 12.43 -15.98
CA ILE A 576 6.37 11.98 -14.65
C ILE A 576 6.20 10.46 -14.62
N ALA A 577 5.53 9.89 -15.62
CA ALA A 577 5.33 8.45 -15.74
C ALA A 577 6.66 7.70 -15.84
N ARG A 578 7.62 8.24 -16.61
CA ARG A 578 8.98 7.69 -16.69
C ARG A 578 9.64 7.64 -15.31
N GLU A 579 9.63 8.71 -14.53
CA GLU A 579 10.22 8.70 -13.18
C GLU A 579 9.52 7.68 -12.26
N ASN A 580 8.19 7.61 -12.35
CA ASN A 580 7.36 6.61 -11.64
C ASN A 580 7.53 5.16 -12.14
N ILE A 581 8.23 4.93 -13.25
CA ILE A 581 8.66 3.59 -13.68
C ILE A 581 10.08 3.33 -13.19
N ILE A 582 11.02 4.23 -13.49
CA ILE A 582 12.45 4.00 -13.30
C ILE A 582 12.85 4.00 -11.83
N ILE A 583 12.40 4.97 -11.04
CA ILE A 583 12.82 5.06 -9.63
C ILE A 583 12.24 3.89 -8.81
N PRO A 584 10.97 3.48 -8.98
CA PRO A 584 10.47 2.25 -8.36
C PRO A 584 11.19 0.97 -8.81
N VAL A 585 11.60 0.86 -10.07
CA VAL A 585 12.46 -0.25 -10.53
C VAL A 585 13.82 -0.21 -9.82
N VAL A 586 14.44 0.95 -9.65
CA VAL A 586 15.69 1.08 -8.87
C VAL A 586 15.47 0.67 -7.41
N ARG A 587 14.35 1.07 -6.82
CA ARG A 587 13.99 0.73 -5.44
C ARG A 587 13.81 -0.78 -5.25
N SER A 588 13.25 -1.50 -6.22
CA SER A 588 13.11 -2.96 -6.10
C SER A 588 14.45 -3.67 -6.01
N PHE A 589 15.44 -3.23 -6.78
CA PHE A 589 16.79 -3.78 -6.72
C PHE A 589 17.55 -3.37 -5.46
N LEU A 590 17.32 -2.16 -4.93
CA LEU A 590 17.81 -1.75 -3.60
C LEU A 590 17.27 -2.68 -2.49
N ILE A 591 15.96 -2.97 -2.51
CA ILE A 591 15.33 -3.96 -1.62
C ILE A 591 15.98 -5.34 -1.80
N GLY A 592 16.26 -5.72 -3.06
CA GLY A 592 17.02 -6.92 -3.39
C GLY A 592 18.36 -6.99 -2.66
N VAL A 593 19.20 -5.95 -2.74
CA VAL A 593 20.50 -5.92 -2.02
C VAL A 593 20.31 -6.08 -0.52
N LEU A 594 19.36 -5.36 0.09
CA LEU A 594 19.14 -5.43 1.54
C LEU A 594 18.63 -6.81 2.00
N ARG A 595 17.82 -7.48 1.19
CA ARG A 595 17.40 -8.86 1.46
C ARG A 595 18.57 -9.83 1.42
N GLU A 596 19.51 -9.64 0.50
CA GLU A 596 20.70 -10.50 0.47
C GLU A 596 21.61 -10.22 1.67
N VAL A 597 21.73 -8.95 2.11
CA VAL A 597 22.45 -8.61 3.34
C VAL A 597 21.83 -9.25 4.58
N GLU A 598 20.49 -9.27 4.68
CA GLU A 598 19.78 -10.02 5.72
C GLU A 598 20.19 -11.50 5.74
N GLY A 599 20.16 -12.17 4.59
CA GLY A 599 20.56 -13.58 4.46
C GLY A 599 22.02 -13.81 4.85
N ILE A 600 22.95 -12.95 4.40
CA ILE A 600 24.36 -13.03 4.80
C ILE A 600 24.50 -12.97 6.33
N ILE A 601 23.83 -12.02 6.98
CA ILE A 601 23.94 -11.82 8.43
C ILE A 601 23.30 -12.99 9.19
N ALA A 602 22.18 -13.50 8.70
CA ALA A 602 21.49 -14.64 9.31
C ALA A 602 22.35 -15.92 9.23
N ASP A 603 23.04 -16.14 8.11
CA ASP A 603 23.59 -17.46 7.80
C ASP A 603 25.11 -17.55 7.93
N ARG A 604 25.85 -16.42 7.98
CA ARG A 604 27.33 -16.43 8.04
C ARG A 604 27.97 -17.28 9.14
N ASP A 605 27.27 -17.52 10.24
CA ASP A 605 27.75 -18.33 11.37
C ASP A 605 27.12 -19.74 11.44
N ARG A 606 26.15 -20.04 10.55
CA ARG A 606 25.32 -21.27 10.60
C ARG A 606 25.38 -22.09 9.31
N ASP A 607 25.31 -21.42 8.17
CA ASP A 607 25.38 -21.99 6.82
C ASP A 607 26.24 -21.08 5.93
N ILE A 608 27.52 -21.39 5.85
CA ILE A 608 28.50 -20.59 5.11
C ILE A 608 28.21 -20.64 3.60
N ASP A 609 27.73 -21.77 3.09
CA ASP A 609 27.46 -21.94 1.66
C ASP A 609 26.25 -21.10 1.24
N GLU A 610 25.17 -21.12 2.04
CA GLU A 610 24.01 -20.24 1.83
C GLU A 610 24.41 -18.76 1.95
N ALA A 611 25.19 -18.39 2.97
CA ALA A 611 25.66 -17.00 3.13
C ALA A 611 26.52 -16.52 1.94
N ARG A 612 27.34 -17.39 1.35
CA ARG A 612 28.13 -17.07 0.13
C ARG A 612 27.24 -16.94 -1.10
N GLU A 613 26.19 -17.74 -1.24
CA GLU A 613 25.19 -17.57 -2.30
C GLU A 613 24.53 -16.20 -2.19
N LYS A 614 24.03 -15.83 -0.99
CA LYS A 614 23.44 -14.51 -0.71
C LYS A 614 24.40 -13.37 -1.00
N GLN A 615 25.66 -13.50 -0.58
CA GLN A 615 26.69 -12.51 -0.85
C GLN A 615 26.85 -12.23 -2.35
N ILE A 616 26.88 -13.27 -3.18
CA ILE A 616 27.01 -13.14 -4.64
C ILE A 616 25.74 -12.55 -5.26
N GLU A 617 24.55 -12.99 -4.83
CA GLU A 617 23.29 -12.38 -5.27
C GLU A 617 23.27 -10.87 -4.96
N GLY A 618 23.75 -10.48 -3.78
CA GLY A 618 23.87 -9.09 -3.34
C GLY A 618 24.77 -8.26 -4.24
N VAL A 619 25.92 -8.81 -4.67
CA VAL A 619 26.82 -8.14 -5.64
C VAL A 619 26.10 -7.86 -6.96
N PHE A 620 25.37 -8.85 -7.49
CA PHE A 620 24.69 -8.68 -8.77
C PHE A 620 23.54 -7.67 -8.69
N PHE A 621 22.74 -7.70 -7.62
CA PHE A 621 21.73 -6.67 -7.39
C PHE A 621 22.36 -5.28 -7.26
N TYR A 622 23.47 -5.17 -6.53
CA TYR A 622 24.14 -3.90 -6.32
C TYR A 622 24.65 -3.29 -7.63
N ARG A 623 25.19 -4.11 -8.55
CA ARG A 623 25.62 -3.65 -9.90
C ARG A 623 24.51 -2.97 -10.71
N ILE A 624 23.24 -3.31 -10.46
CA ILE A 624 22.10 -2.68 -11.15
C ILE A 624 21.90 -1.26 -10.64
N ILE A 625 22.05 -1.04 -9.34
CA ILE A 625 21.75 0.24 -8.67
C ILE A 625 22.99 1.08 -8.36
N GLU A 626 24.20 0.56 -8.62
CA GLU A 626 25.47 1.18 -8.30
C GLU A 626 25.55 2.63 -8.79
N VAL A 627 25.13 2.90 -10.03
CA VAL A 627 25.20 4.24 -10.63
C VAL A 627 24.42 5.28 -9.82
N PHE A 628 23.30 4.90 -9.21
CA PHE A 628 22.45 5.81 -8.43
C PHE A 628 23.08 6.18 -7.08
N ILE A 629 23.89 5.28 -6.51
CA ILE A 629 24.58 5.49 -5.24
C ILE A 629 25.94 6.15 -5.48
N ALA A 630 26.73 5.62 -6.42
CA ALA A 630 28.11 6.05 -6.69
C ALA A 630 28.20 7.48 -7.23
N GLN A 631 27.16 7.98 -7.92
CA GLN A 631 27.13 9.34 -8.44
C GLN A 631 27.34 10.40 -7.34
N PHE A 632 26.74 10.19 -6.16
CA PHE A 632 26.80 11.14 -5.04
C PHE A 632 27.49 10.60 -3.80
N ASN A 633 27.75 9.29 -3.73
CA ASN A 633 28.50 8.65 -2.67
C ASN A 633 29.47 7.57 -3.20
N PRO A 634 30.52 7.96 -3.97
CA PRO A 634 31.45 7.01 -4.57
C PRO A 634 32.26 6.22 -3.53
N THR A 635 32.62 6.84 -2.41
CA THR A 635 33.34 6.17 -1.31
C THR A 635 32.45 5.13 -0.63
N GLY A 636 31.21 5.49 -0.30
CA GLY A 636 30.26 4.55 0.27
C GLY A 636 29.90 3.41 -0.69
N SER A 637 29.80 3.70 -1.99
CA SER A 637 29.61 2.67 -3.00
C SER A 637 30.75 1.65 -3.03
N ASN A 638 32.00 2.11 -2.94
CA ASN A 638 33.15 1.22 -2.84
C ASN A 638 33.15 0.39 -1.55
N LEU A 639 32.71 0.98 -0.44
CA LEU A 639 32.55 0.27 0.83
C LEU A 639 31.49 -0.84 0.73
N ILE A 640 30.32 -0.56 0.16
CA ILE A 640 29.26 -1.55 -0.04
C ILE A 640 29.79 -2.71 -0.91
N LYS A 641 30.45 -2.41 -2.03
CA LYS A 641 31.07 -3.44 -2.88
C LYS A 641 32.10 -4.28 -2.12
N ALA A 642 32.94 -3.64 -1.30
CA ALA A 642 33.95 -4.35 -0.53
C ALA A 642 33.32 -5.30 0.51
N GLN A 643 32.22 -4.91 1.16
CA GLN A 643 31.50 -5.80 2.07
C GLN A 643 30.79 -6.95 1.32
N LEU A 644 30.12 -6.64 0.22
CA LEU A 644 29.42 -7.64 -0.59
C LEU A 644 30.36 -8.59 -1.34
N ALA A 645 31.65 -8.28 -1.50
CA ALA A 645 32.62 -9.19 -2.13
C ALA A 645 33.69 -9.74 -1.17
N GLY A 646 33.66 -9.30 0.09
CA GLY A 646 34.70 -9.55 1.09
C GLY A 646 34.42 -10.74 2.00
N ASP A 647 34.96 -10.66 3.21
CA ASP A 647 34.68 -11.64 4.25
C ASP A 647 33.25 -11.51 4.80
N LEU A 648 32.57 -12.62 5.08
CA LEU A 648 31.17 -12.64 5.52
C LEU A 648 30.98 -11.92 6.87
N ALA A 649 31.99 -12.01 7.74
CA ALA A 649 32.00 -11.31 9.02
C ALA A 649 32.11 -9.77 8.85
N GLY A 650 32.59 -9.31 7.70
CA GLY A 650 32.72 -7.88 7.37
C GLY A 650 31.44 -7.22 6.90
N THR A 651 30.35 -7.97 6.69
CA THR A 651 29.05 -7.42 6.29
C THR A 651 28.33 -6.79 7.48
N VAL A 652 28.06 -5.49 7.41
CA VAL A 652 27.46 -4.68 8.49
C VAL A 652 26.22 -3.97 7.96
N ALA A 653 25.03 -4.40 8.41
CA ALA A 653 23.74 -3.87 7.96
C ALA A 653 23.64 -2.34 8.07
N ASN A 654 23.91 -1.77 9.25
CA ASN A 654 23.82 -0.34 9.48
C ASN A 654 24.72 0.48 8.53
N GLN A 655 25.94 0.00 8.23
CA GLN A 655 26.84 0.69 7.32
C GLN A 655 26.33 0.65 5.88
N ILE A 656 25.89 -0.51 5.39
CA ILE A 656 25.36 -0.64 4.03
C ILE A 656 24.14 0.26 3.85
N VAL A 657 23.18 0.22 4.79
CA VAL A 657 21.99 1.08 4.76
C VAL A 657 22.37 2.56 4.81
N SER A 658 23.30 2.95 5.69
CA SER A 658 23.74 4.35 5.81
C SER A 658 24.40 4.87 4.54
N GLU A 659 25.27 4.08 3.91
CA GLU A 659 25.96 4.48 2.68
C GLU A 659 25.00 4.53 1.47
N MET A 660 24.01 3.65 1.41
CA MET A 660 22.92 3.75 0.43
C MET A 660 22.10 5.02 0.64
N SER A 661 21.65 5.29 1.87
CA SER A 661 20.87 6.49 2.21
C SER A 661 21.62 7.77 1.85
N LYS A 662 22.93 7.85 2.11
CA LYS A 662 23.76 9.01 1.69
C LYS A 662 23.75 9.22 0.17
N GLY A 663 23.84 8.15 -0.61
CA GLY A 663 23.74 8.22 -2.07
C GLY A 663 22.38 8.75 -2.53
N ILE A 664 21.29 8.25 -1.95
CA ILE A 664 19.92 8.68 -2.25
C ILE A 664 19.65 10.12 -1.82
N ILE A 665 20.18 10.57 -0.68
CA ILE A 665 20.11 11.98 -0.25
C ILE A 665 20.80 12.90 -1.26
N GLY A 666 21.88 12.44 -1.89
CA GLY A 666 22.50 13.12 -3.03
C GLY A 666 21.54 13.33 -4.21
N GLN A 667 20.77 12.29 -4.58
CA GLN A 667 19.72 12.38 -5.61
C GLN A 667 18.63 13.39 -5.23
N ILE A 668 18.20 13.42 -3.95
CA ILE A 668 17.23 14.41 -3.46
C ILE A 668 17.76 15.84 -3.59
N ARG A 669 19.00 16.08 -3.16
CA ARG A 669 19.62 17.41 -3.26
C ARG A 669 19.75 17.87 -4.71
N ASN A 670 20.08 16.95 -5.63
CA ASN A 670 20.12 17.26 -7.05
C ASN A 670 18.74 17.67 -7.59
N ASN A 671 17.67 16.97 -7.21
CA ASN A 671 16.31 17.35 -7.59
C ASN A 671 15.87 18.68 -6.95
N LEU A 672 16.20 18.95 -5.68
CA LEU A 672 15.95 20.25 -5.05
C LEU A 672 16.63 21.40 -5.81
N ALA A 673 17.89 21.20 -6.22
CA ALA A 673 18.63 22.19 -7.01
C ALA A 673 18.00 22.37 -8.41
N HIS A 674 17.52 21.30 -9.03
CA HIS A 674 16.77 21.41 -10.30
C HIS A 674 15.48 22.21 -10.13
N ILE A 675 14.66 21.90 -9.12
CA ILE A 675 13.44 22.67 -8.81
C ILE A 675 13.78 24.15 -8.63
N GLU A 676 14.79 24.48 -7.83
CA GLU A 676 15.24 25.86 -7.59
C GLU A 676 15.62 26.57 -8.90
N SER A 677 16.34 25.88 -9.79
CA SER A 677 16.76 26.44 -11.07
C SER A 677 15.62 26.57 -12.10
N THR A 678 14.57 25.75 -12.01
CA THR A 678 13.51 25.70 -13.03
C THR A 678 12.18 26.29 -12.57
N PHE A 679 11.97 26.53 -11.28
CA PHE A 679 10.65 26.92 -10.72
C PHE A 679 9.97 28.07 -11.48
N ASN A 680 10.72 29.13 -11.79
CA ASN A 680 10.22 30.32 -12.47
C ASN A 680 10.48 30.34 -13.99
N THR A 681 11.24 29.38 -14.52
CA THR A 681 11.68 29.38 -15.93
C THR A 681 11.11 28.24 -16.75
N ASP A 682 10.86 27.09 -16.13
CA ASP A 682 10.33 25.87 -16.72
C ASP A 682 9.58 25.06 -15.64
N ARG A 683 8.29 25.40 -15.49
CA ARG A 683 7.42 24.80 -14.46
C ARG A 683 7.25 23.30 -14.66
N ASP A 684 7.20 22.83 -15.91
CA ASP A 684 7.07 21.41 -16.22
C ASP A 684 8.27 20.62 -15.69
N ARG A 685 9.50 21.14 -15.88
CA ARG A 685 10.70 20.53 -15.27
C ARG A 685 10.69 20.58 -13.75
N ALA A 686 10.19 21.67 -13.15
CA ALA A 686 10.07 21.76 -11.69
C ALA A 686 9.11 20.69 -11.13
N ILE A 687 7.99 20.45 -11.81
CA ILE A 687 7.03 19.40 -11.44
C ILE A 687 7.67 18.02 -11.54
N VAL A 688 8.37 17.70 -12.64
CA VAL A 688 9.05 16.40 -12.80
C VAL A 688 10.13 16.19 -11.74
N ALA A 689 10.91 17.24 -11.42
CA ALA A 689 11.93 17.14 -10.38
C ALA A 689 11.34 16.98 -8.97
N ALA A 690 10.19 17.62 -8.67
CA ALA A 690 9.46 17.41 -7.42
C ALA A 690 8.94 15.98 -7.29
N GLU A 691 8.49 15.38 -8.39
CA GLU A 691 8.09 13.97 -8.43
C GLU A 691 9.27 13.04 -8.15
N GLY A 692 10.37 13.20 -8.88
CA GLY A 692 11.58 12.40 -8.69
C GLY A 692 12.12 12.49 -7.26
N LEU A 693 12.12 13.68 -6.68
CA LEU A 693 12.49 13.91 -5.29
C LEU A 693 11.65 13.07 -4.32
N SER A 694 10.32 13.09 -4.47
CA SER A 694 9.40 12.32 -3.63
C SER A 694 9.66 10.82 -3.75
N LEU A 695 9.87 10.32 -4.97
CA LEU A 695 10.17 8.92 -5.23
C LEU A 695 11.50 8.47 -4.58
N TYR A 696 12.54 9.32 -4.64
CA TYR A 696 13.80 9.04 -3.94
C TYR A 696 13.66 9.08 -2.42
N ALA A 697 12.93 10.04 -1.86
CA ALA A 697 12.70 10.12 -0.41
C ALA A 697 12.01 8.85 0.12
N ASN A 698 11.03 8.32 -0.62
CA ASN A 698 10.30 7.10 -0.26
C ASN A 698 11.20 5.86 -0.09
N ILE A 699 12.43 5.87 -0.62
CA ILE A 699 13.40 4.79 -0.45
C ILE A 699 13.89 4.71 1.01
N PHE A 700 14.19 5.84 1.67
CA PHE A 700 14.75 5.85 3.02
C PHE A 700 13.74 6.23 4.12
N LEU A 701 12.50 6.62 3.79
CA LEU A 701 11.49 6.96 4.79
C LEU A 701 11.35 5.92 5.93
N PRO A 702 11.40 4.59 5.68
CA PRO A 702 11.37 3.61 6.76
C PRO A 702 12.55 3.74 7.74
N ASP A 703 13.78 3.87 7.21
CA ASP A 703 14.98 4.05 8.04
C ASP A 703 14.99 5.42 8.74
N LEU A 704 14.48 6.47 8.10
CA LEU A 704 14.29 7.78 8.72
C LEU A 704 13.35 7.70 9.92
N GLY A 705 12.21 7.01 9.77
CA GLY A 705 11.26 6.81 10.86
C GLY A 705 11.87 6.03 12.03
N LEU A 706 12.73 5.05 11.73
CA LEU A 706 13.45 4.27 12.74
C LEU A 706 14.50 5.10 13.49
N ARG A 707 15.26 5.95 12.80
CA ARG A 707 16.34 6.74 13.40
C ARG A 707 15.84 7.99 14.12
N LEU A 708 14.85 8.67 13.55
CA LEU A 708 14.39 9.96 14.06
C LEU A 708 13.08 9.87 14.84
N ASN A 709 12.13 9.01 14.44
CA ASN A 709 10.74 8.82 14.90
C ASN A 709 9.68 9.07 13.79
N SER A 710 8.44 8.69 14.08
CA SER A 710 7.29 8.84 13.16
C SER A 710 6.93 10.30 12.85
N LEU A 711 7.12 11.23 13.80
CA LEU A 711 6.82 12.65 13.60
C LEU A 711 7.72 13.27 12.53
N GLU A 712 9.02 12.97 12.56
CA GLU A 712 9.96 13.47 11.54
C GLU A 712 9.69 12.84 10.17
N ARG A 713 9.25 11.56 10.13
CA ARG A 713 8.77 10.92 8.89
C ARG A 713 7.57 11.65 8.30
N VAL A 714 6.55 11.94 9.11
CA VAL A 714 5.34 12.65 8.66
C VAL A 714 5.67 14.08 8.21
N LYS A 715 6.58 14.78 8.90
CA LYS A 715 7.07 16.10 8.44
C LYS A 715 7.72 16.03 7.06
N MET A 716 8.52 14.99 6.79
CA MET A 716 9.09 14.74 5.47
C MET A 716 7.99 14.54 4.43
N GLU A 717 7.03 13.63 4.69
CA GLU A 717 5.92 13.31 3.78
C GLU A 717 5.07 14.54 3.45
N ASN A 718 4.71 15.35 4.45
CA ASN A 718 3.96 16.59 4.26
C ASN A 718 4.76 17.61 3.45
N ALA A 719 6.05 17.77 3.73
CA ALA A 719 6.88 18.71 2.99
C ALA A 719 7.10 18.28 1.53
N LEU A 720 7.18 16.97 1.24
CA LEU A 720 7.21 16.43 -0.12
C LEU A 720 5.92 16.77 -0.88
N GLN A 721 4.78 16.53 -0.25
CA GLN A 721 3.47 16.82 -0.84
C GLN A 721 3.30 18.31 -1.10
N ASN A 722 3.61 19.16 -0.11
CA ASN A 722 3.52 20.60 -0.24
C ASN A 722 4.44 21.13 -1.36
N LEU A 723 5.63 20.54 -1.54
CA LEU A 723 6.53 20.93 -2.63
C LEU A 723 5.96 20.57 -3.99
N LYS A 724 5.38 19.37 -4.15
CA LYS A 724 4.70 18.94 -5.39
C LYS A 724 3.54 19.89 -5.73
N GLU A 725 2.66 20.16 -4.75
CA GLU A 725 1.52 21.06 -4.92
C GLU A 725 1.97 22.49 -5.24
N ALA A 726 3.03 22.98 -4.61
CA ALA A 726 3.58 24.30 -4.86
C ALA A 726 4.17 24.44 -6.28
N CYS A 727 4.92 23.44 -6.75
CA CYS A 727 5.41 23.40 -8.14
C CYS A 727 4.24 23.32 -9.13
N ALA A 728 3.24 22.50 -8.81
CA ALA A 728 2.04 22.34 -9.62
C ALA A 728 1.10 23.54 -9.61
N SER A 729 1.21 24.48 -8.67
CA SER A 729 0.38 25.71 -8.60
C SER A 729 1.17 26.99 -8.90
N GLY A 730 2.50 26.93 -8.95
CA GLY A 730 3.38 28.10 -9.08
C GLY A 730 3.51 28.92 -7.80
N ALA A 731 3.20 28.34 -6.64
CA ALA A 731 3.23 29.03 -5.35
C ALA A 731 4.66 29.06 -4.75
N VAL A 732 5.47 30.05 -5.16
CA VAL A 732 6.89 30.19 -4.78
C VAL A 732 7.10 30.11 -3.27
N ASP A 733 6.37 30.89 -2.49
CA ASP A 733 6.55 30.95 -1.03
C ASP A 733 6.29 29.59 -0.35
N LYS A 734 5.30 28.83 -0.85
CA LYS A 734 5.02 27.47 -0.38
C LYS A 734 6.13 26.50 -0.75
N ALA A 735 6.69 26.62 -1.96
CA ALA A 735 7.79 25.78 -2.40
C ALA A 735 9.05 26.03 -1.55
N ILE A 736 9.33 27.28 -1.19
CA ILE A 736 10.45 27.65 -0.31
C ILE A 736 10.24 27.06 1.09
N ALA A 737 9.07 27.25 1.70
CA ALA A 737 8.77 26.71 3.03
C ALA A 737 8.85 25.17 3.06
N ALA A 738 8.31 24.50 2.04
CA ALA A 738 8.39 23.05 1.90
C ALA A 738 9.85 22.57 1.77
N ARG A 739 10.66 23.25 0.96
CA ARG A 739 12.10 22.96 0.81
C ARG A 739 12.86 23.13 2.12
N GLU A 740 12.59 24.18 2.90
CA GLU A 740 13.23 24.39 4.20
C GLU A 740 12.90 23.26 5.18
N ALA A 741 11.63 22.84 5.24
CA ALA A 741 11.21 21.71 6.06
C ALA A 741 11.90 20.40 5.66
N LEU A 742 11.97 20.11 4.34
CA LEU A 742 12.68 18.93 3.82
C LEU A 742 14.17 18.94 4.21
N LEU A 743 14.85 20.07 4.02
CA LEU A 743 16.28 20.19 4.33
C LEU A 743 16.55 20.05 5.83
N ALA A 744 15.67 20.56 6.69
CA ALA A 744 15.79 20.40 8.14
C ALA A 744 15.69 18.93 8.57
N VAL A 745 14.71 18.19 8.04
CA VAL A 745 14.53 16.76 8.33
C VAL A 745 15.71 15.94 7.80
N ILE A 746 16.15 16.19 6.56
CA ILE A 746 17.32 15.52 5.95
C ILE A 746 18.57 15.76 6.79
N ALA A 747 18.83 16.99 7.23
CA ALA A 747 20.00 17.32 8.03
C ALA A 747 20.00 16.63 9.41
N ASN A 748 18.82 16.38 9.99
CA ASN A 748 18.72 15.58 11.21
C ASN A 748 18.98 14.10 10.94
N TYR A 749 18.43 13.57 9.85
CA TYR A 749 18.59 12.17 9.47
C TYR A 749 20.05 11.84 9.14
N GLU A 750 20.75 12.70 8.40
CA GLU A 750 22.17 12.51 8.06
C GLU A 750 23.08 12.39 9.28
N LYS A 751 22.77 13.08 10.39
CA LYS A 751 23.55 12.98 11.63
C LYS A 751 23.50 11.58 12.24
N GLU A 752 22.44 10.83 11.94
CA GLU A 752 22.25 9.47 12.42
C GLU A 752 22.85 8.41 11.47
N LEU A 753 23.36 8.79 10.29
CA LEU A 753 23.96 7.87 9.29
C LEU A 753 25.45 7.63 9.55
N ILE A 754 25.74 7.03 10.71
CA ILE A 754 27.10 6.71 11.18
C ILE A 754 27.49 5.28 10.82
#